data_AF-A0A6A2XKD0-F1
#
_entry.id   AF-A0A6A2XKD0-F1
#
_cell.length_a   1.000
_cell.length_b   1.000
_cell.length_c   1.000
_cell.angle_alpha   90.00
_cell.angle_beta   90.00
_cell.angle_gamma   90.00
#
_symmetry.space_group_name_H-M   'P 1'
#
loop_
_entity.id
_entity.type
_entity.pdbx_description
1 polymer ?
#
loop_
_entity_poly.entity_id
_entity_poly.type
_entity_poly.pdbx_seq_one_letter_code
_entity_poly.pdbx_strand_id
1 'polypeptide(L)'
;MVFQDFDFIQERRRQERQRVLKKRITIALSILVLAGIAAAVAMAFVSMKSSTENSNKKENKGDSNNYHQPPPSTPPATPPPSPKPPKPSGPNAPPPKPSSPKATKAPAPSPRKPSSAPAPFPKPPSPTPAPAPFPKPPSPTPVPAPFLKPPSSTPASSPSPLPAPLSLPLLPARIPSSLPPSPAPKPSSPSPAPIPSSLPPLPEPIPSSPSSSPSTAPSPLPPLFAPIPLNPPTPAPALAPSAAPKELVTSFCEGTTYKSLCSDTLAKIIAQNPNSVTQPTELVKSFIMSTTEELNKAFAKASTIILHTELERKAFDVCREVMENAKDELQSSVDRIGTIVPGKQTTDGDLTTWLSAVMSYQETCVDSFPEGLLKLQFGTTLNSSEVHTSNSLAVVCELARLMNPHQEKPTLKRGLLQTRFPLLAEDGLPSWINDEEHRLLKEEEDDTLTPNVTVAQDGTGKFKTINEALAAMPPTYEGRYVIFVKKGVYAETVIITKKMVNLTMYGEGSQKSIITGDKNFVDGIPTYHTATFVVAAPGFMAKSMGFKNTAGPNKHQAVAARVSGDKAIFLNCRFEGFQDTLYAHTHRQFYRSCVITGTIDFIFGDAASVFQNCLIYVRQPNPNQKNIITAQGRKDKHETTGFVLQNCNILPEAPFKVVSNQFQSYLGRPWKLYSRTIIMQSLIEDFIDPAGWLEWQGDFALNTLFYGEFNNTGPGARTDRRVKWAGRRDINKEEAMKYTVETFLEGTWVKEAGANVRMGLGS
;
A
#
# COMPACT_ATOMS: atom_id res chain seq x y z
N MET A 1 7.03 26.19 44.17
CA MET A 1 6.61 24.84 43.73
C MET A 1 7.75 24.23 42.94
N VAL A 2 8.74 23.61 43.60
CA VAL A 2 9.97 23.06 42.95
C VAL A 2 10.39 21.70 43.53
N PHE A 3 9.95 21.34 44.73
CA PHE A 3 10.33 20.07 45.38
C PHE A 3 9.51 18.85 44.94
N GLN A 4 8.32 19.02 44.35
CA GLN A 4 7.45 17.89 43.96
C GLN A 4 7.95 17.11 42.73
N ASP A 5 8.75 17.72 41.86
CA ASP A 5 9.29 17.04 40.67
C ASP A 5 10.35 15.99 41.03
N PHE A 6 11.08 16.18 42.14
CA PHE A 6 12.19 15.28 42.51
C PHE A 6 11.70 13.89 42.92
N ASP A 7 10.60 13.80 43.67
CA ASP A 7 10.00 12.52 44.05
C ASP A 7 9.44 11.79 42.83
N PHE A 8 8.81 12.52 41.90
CA PHE A 8 8.31 11.96 40.64
C PHE A 8 9.46 11.42 39.77
N ILE A 9 10.60 12.13 39.73
CA ILE A 9 11.81 11.67 39.03
C ILE A 9 12.44 10.45 39.72
N GLN A 10 12.46 10.39 41.06
CA GLN A 10 12.96 9.20 41.78
C GLN A 10 12.08 7.97 41.53
N GLU A 11 10.76 8.09 41.66
CA GLU A 11 9.85 6.96 41.49
C GLU A 11 9.80 6.50 40.03
N ARG A 12 9.89 7.41 39.04
CA ARG A 12 10.08 7.06 37.63
C ARG A 12 11.34 6.22 37.40
N ARG A 13 12.48 6.60 37.99
CA ARG A 13 13.73 5.80 37.96
C ARG A 13 13.60 4.46 38.68
N ARG A 14 12.77 4.37 39.73
CA ARG A 14 12.50 3.13 40.47
C ARG A 14 11.68 2.14 39.64
N GLN A 15 10.62 2.61 38.99
CA GLN A 15 9.79 1.83 38.07
C GLN A 15 10.58 1.38 36.83
N GLU A 16 11.45 2.24 36.30
CA GLU A 16 12.35 1.91 35.18
C GLU A 16 13.33 0.78 35.56
N ARG A 17 13.97 0.86 36.73
CA ARG A 17 14.80 -0.24 37.27
C ARG A 17 14.00 -1.54 37.44
N GLN A 18 12.76 -1.48 37.93
CA GLN A 18 11.89 -2.66 38.02
C GLN A 18 11.52 -3.23 36.64
N ARG A 19 11.23 -2.39 35.63
CA ARG A 19 10.97 -2.84 34.26
C ARG A 19 12.19 -3.52 33.63
N VAL A 20 13.39 -2.96 33.82
CA VAL A 20 14.65 -3.57 33.35
C VAL A 20 14.91 -4.91 34.06
N LEU A 21 14.69 -4.99 35.37
CA LEU A 21 14.85 -6.23 36.13
C LEU A 21 13.85 -7.31 35.68
N LYS A 22 12.56 -6.97 35.54
CA LYS A 22 11.53 -7.87 35.01
C LYS A 22 11.89 -8.36 33.61
N LYS A 23 12.31 -7.47 32.69
CA LYS A 23 12.74 -7.84 31.33
C LYS A 23 13.93 -8.81 31.34
N ARG A 24 14.91 -8.63 32.22
CA ARG A 24 16.03 -9.57 32.40
C ARG A 24 15.58 -10.95 32.92
N ILE A 25 14.66 -10.99 33.89
CA ILE A 25 14.09 -12.24 34.41
C ILE A 25 13.30 -12.98 33.32
N THR A 26 12.45 -12.27 32.55
CA THR A 26 11.71 -12.86 31.42
C THR A 26 12.65 -13.47 30.38
N ILE A 27 13.72 -12.74 29.98
CA ILE A 27 14.71 -13.27 29.03
C ILE A 27 15.40 -14.52 29.56
N ALA A 28 15.80 -14.55 30.84
CA ALA A 28 16.40 -15.73 31.45
C ALA A 28 15.46 -16.95 31.47
N LEU A 29 14.17 -16.73 31.78
CA LEU A 29 13.14 -17.78 31.73
C LEU A 29 12.90 -18.29 30.30
N SER A 30 12.84 -17.40 29.30
CA SER A 30 12.72 -17.79 27.89
C SER A 30 13.91 -18.64 27.42
N ILE A 31 15.13 -18.32 27.85
CA ILE A 31 16.34 -19.10 27.53
C ILE A 31 16.27 -20.49 28.18
N LEU A 32 15.81 -20.60 29.44
CA LEU A 32 15.63 -21.88 30.12
C LEU A 32 14.56 -22.76 29.45
N VAL A 33 13.44 -22.18 29.00
CA VAL A 33 12.41 -22.89 28.25
C VAL A 33 12.94 -23.40 26.91
N LEU A 34 13.67 -22.57 26.16
CA LEU A 34 14.29 -22.98 24.89
C LEU A 34 15.33 -24.10 25.08
N ALA A 35 16.14 -24.03 26.15
CA ALA A 35 17.07 -25.11 26.50
C ALA A 35 16.35 -26.42 26.85
N GLY A 36 15.23 -26.35 27.59
CA GLY A 36 14.38 -27.50 27.89
C GLY A 36 13.77 -28.14 26.64
N ILE A 37 13.28 -27.32 25.69
CA ILE A 37 12.75 -27.80 24.40
C ILE A 37 13.86 -28.46 23.58
N ALA A 38 15.06 -27.86 23.51
CA ALA A 38 16.20 -28.44 22.79
C ALA A 38 16.63 -29.79 23.39
N ALA A 39 16.64 -29.92 24.73
CA ALA A 39 16.92 -31.18 25.41
C ALA A 39 15.84 -32.26 25.12
N ALA A 40 14.56 -31.88 25.11
CA ALA A 40 13.46 -32.79 24.77
C ALA A 40 13.54 -33.29 23.31
N VAL A 41 13.87 -32.41 22.36
CA VAL A 41 14.09 -32.79 20.95
C VAL A 41 15.30 -33.72 20.80
N ALA A 42 16.40 -33.46 21.50
CA ALA A 42 17.57 -34.34 21.49
C ALA A 42 17.26 -35.73 22.06
N MET A 43 16.52 -35.80 23.17
CA MET A 43 16.04 -37.06 23.77
C MET A 43 15.17 -37.85 22.79
N ALA A 44 14.19 -37.20 22.16
CA ALA A 44 13.32 -37.83 21.17
C ALA A 44 14.11 -38.38 19.96
N PHE A 45 15.10 -37.63 19.46
CA PHE A 45 15.94 -38.05 18.34
C PHE A 45 16.80 -39.28 18.68
N VAL A 46 17.33 -39.36 19.91
CA VAL A 46 18.04 -40.55 20.42
C VAL A 46 17.11 -41.77 20.52
N SER A 47 15.90 -41.60 21.09
CA SER A 47 14.92 -42.68 21.17
C SER A 47 14.50 -43.19 19.78
N MET A 48 14.23 -42.30 18.83
CA MET A 48 13.91 -42.69 17.45
C MET A 48 15.04 -43.50 16.81
N LYS A 49 16.30 -43.07 16.96
CA LYS A 49 17.46 -43.79 16.41
C LYS A 49 17.60 -45.21 17.02
N SER A 50 17.41 -45.36 18.33
CA SER A 50 17.49 -46.67 18.99
C SER A 50 16.37 -47.65 18.56
N SER A 51 15.22 -47.13 18.12
CA SER A 51 14.15 -47.95 17.53
C SER A 51 14.53 -48.45 16.14
N THR A 52 15.14 -47.60 15.29
CA THR A 52 15.56 -47.99 13.92
C THR A 52 16.63 -49.09 13.95
N GLU A 53 17.61 -49.00 14.85
CA GLU A 53 18.68 -50.02 14.98
C GLU A 53 18.15 -51.37 15.48
N ASN A 54 17.05 -51.40 16.25
CA ASN A 54 16.40 -52.64 16.68
C ASN A 54 15.54 -53.30 15.58
N SER A 55 14.93 -52.53 14.68
CA SER A 55 14.15 -53.09 13.56
C SER A 55 15.05 -53.85 12.56
N ASN A 56 16.14 -53.23 12.11
CA ASN A 56 17.06 -53.82 11.13
C ASN A 56 17.72 -55.13 11.60
N LYS A 57 17.65 -55.45 12.90
CA LYS A 57 18.23 -56.66 13.49
C LYS A 57 17.27 -57.87 13.50
N LYS A 58 16.00 -57.70 13.08
CA LYS A 58 15.00 -58.78 13.01
C LYS A 58 14.75 -59.35 11.60
N GLU A 59 15.13 -58.62 10.55
CA GLU A 59 14.67 -58.93 9.19
C GLU A 59 15.61 -59.89 8.42
N ASN A 60 16.90 -59.94 8.77
CA ASN A 60 17.89 -60.83 8.12
C ASN A 60 17.99 -62.21 8.80
N LYS A 61 16.95 -63.04 8.70
CA LYS A 61 17.05 -64.47 9.02
C LYS A 61 16.02 -65.35 8.29
N GLY A 62 16.17 -65.49 6.96
CA GLY A 62 15.38 -66.40 6.13
C GLY A 62 16.12 -66.90 4.87
N ASP A 63 16.26 -68.23 4.77
CA ASP A 63 16.16 -69.09 3.58
C ASP A 63 17.07 -68.90 2.33
N SER A 64 18.22 -69.62 2.38
CA SER A 64 18.65 -70.70 1.46
C SER A 64 18.92 -70.52 -0.07
N ASN A 65 20.12 -70.98 -0.48
CA ASN A 65 20.49 -71.93 -1.59
C ASN A 65 19.89 -71.76 -3.03
N ASN A 66 20.54 -72.14 -4.16
CA ASN A 66 21.72 -73.00 -4.41
C ASN A 66 22.34 -72.84 -5.84
N TYR A 67 23.64 -73.15 -6.01
CA TYR A 67 24.42 -73.38 -7.27
C TYR A 67 24.43 -72.29 -8.39
N HIS A 68 25.42 -72.16 -9.30
CA HIS A 68 26.56 -73.01 -9.75
C HIS A 68 27.88 -72.20 -9.97
N GLN A 69 28.96 -72.86 -10.42
CA GLN A 69 30.35 -72.36 -10.72
C GLN A 69 30.87 -73.05 -12.03
N PRO A 70 32.09 -72.82 -12.63
CA PRO A 70 33.33 -72.21 -12.11
C PRO A 70 34.00 -71.11 -13.05
N PRO A 71 35.30 -71.10 -13.47
CA PRO A 71 36.28 -70.00 -13.20
C PRO A 71 36.91 -69.39 -14.52
N PRO A 72 38.05 -68.62 -14.57
CA PRO A 72 39.08 -68.32 -13.55
C PRO A 72 39.79 -66.92 -13.51
N SER A 73 40.67 -66.79 -12.51
CA SER A 73 41.94 -65.99 -12.45
C SER A 73 41.97 -64.48 -12.15
N THR A 74 42.96 -64.10 -11.33
CA THR A 74 43.27 -62.78 -10.73
C THR A 74 44.45 -62.06 -11.41
N PRO A 75 44.63 -60.73 -11.27
CA PRO A 75 45.57 -60.18 -10.26
C PRO A 75 45.13 -58.84 -9.57
N PRO A 76 45.85 -58.31 -8.55
CA PRO A 76 45.27 -57.35 -7.58
C PRO A 76 45.99 -56.01 -7.32
N ALA A 77 45.30 -55.16 -6.54
CA ALA A 77 45.79 -54.21 -5.50
C ALA A 77 46.30 -52.78 -5.84
N THR A 78 45.72 -51.77 -5.14
CA THR A 78 46.41 -50.56 -4.64
C THR A 78 45.60 -49.86 -3.51
N PRO A 79 46.19 -49.43 -2.38
CA PRO A 79 45.48 -48.79 -1.25
C PRO A 79 45.68 -47.25 -1.14
N PRO A 80 44.89 -46.53 -0.32
CA PRO A 80 44.91 -45.05 -0.21
C PRO A 80 45.81 -44.49 0.92
N PRO A 81 46.21 -43.20 0.87
CA PRO A 81 47.06 -42.54 1.88
C PRO A 81 46.31 -41.63 2.89
N SER A 82 46.96 -41.38 4.05
CA SER A 82 46.66 -40.36 5.08
C SER A 82 47.87 -40.26 6.06
N PRO A 83 47.89 -39.40 7.10
CA PRO A 83 47.99 -37.93 7.10
C PRO A 83 49.26 -37.42 7.87
N LYS A 84 49.57 -36.10 7.92
CA LYS A 84 50.61 -35.55 8.84
C LYS A 84 50.62 -34.00 9.10
N PRO A 85 50.87 -33.53 10.35
CA PRO A 85 51.28 -32.15 10.75
C PRO A 85 52.78 -32.11 11.19
N PRO A 86 53.40 -31.10 11.91
CA PRO A 86 52.95 -29.81 12.47
C PRO A 86 53.92 -28.57 12.29
N LYS A 87 53.80 -27.52 13.14
CA LYS A 87 54.62 -26.27 13.31
C LYS A 87 55.75 -26.45 14.39
N PRO A 88 56.61 -25.46 14.87
CA PRO A 88 56.50 -23.97 14.95
C PRO A 88 57.82 -23.09 14.85
N SER A 89 57.74 -21.74 15.08
CA SER A 89 58.72 -20.80 15.74
C SER A 89 58.77 -19.32 15.19
N GLY A 90 59.47 -18.39 15.88
CA GLY A 90 59.66 -16.91 15.63
C GLY A 90 60.73 -16.33 16.60
N PRO A 91 60.92 -14.99 16.90
CA PRO A 91 60.22 -13.73 16.50
C PRO A 91 61.16 -12.47 16.25
N ASN A 92 60.64 -11.21 16.41
CA ASN A 92 61.30 -9.87 16.64
C ASN A 92 61.43 -8.80 15.49
N ALA A 93 61.64 -7.51 15.89
CA ALA A 93 61.66 -6.21 15.14
C ALA A 93 62.49 -5.14 15.93
N PRO A 94 62.58 -3.79 15.65
CA PRO A 94 62.04 -2.91 14.58
C PRO A 94 63.06 -1.99 13.79
N PRO A 95 63.04 -0.62 13.80
CA PRO A 95 62.87 0.35 12.66
C PRO A 95 64.21 1.05 12.18
N PRO A 96 64.31 2.18 11.35
CA PRO A 96 63.36 3.27 10.98
C PRO A 96 63.45 3.91 9.53
N LYS A 97 63.50 5.27 9.41
CA LYS A 97 63.57 6.21 8.24
C LYS A 97 64.91 7.03 8.29
N PRO A 98 65.43 7.84 7.30
CA PRO A 98 64.71 8.94 6.58
C PRO A 98 65.28 9.51 5.21
N SER A 99 64.78 10.69 4.79
CA SER A 99 65.44 11.79 4.00
C SER A 99 65.32 11.86 2.45
N SER A 100 65.80 12.99 1.87
CA SER A 100 65.52 13.49 0.49
C SER A 100 66.67 14.37 -0.06
N PRO A 101 66.79 14.61 -1.39
CA PRO A 101 67.65 15.68 -1.94
C PRO A 101 67.00 16.60 -3.02
N LYS A 102 67.80 17.55 -3.52
CA LYS A 102 67.49 18.68 -4.44
C LYS A 102 68.65 18.90 -5.44
N ALA A 103 68.55 19.66 -6.53
CA ALA A 103 67.45 20.04 -7.46
C ALA A 103 68.06 20.90 -8.60
N THR A 104 67.49 20.89 -9.82
CA THR A 104 68.07 21.59 -11.00
C THR A 104 67.01 22.19 -11.96
N LYS A 105 67.47 22.98 -12.95
CA LYS A 105 66.68 23.97 -13.73
C LYS A 105 66.39 23.59 -15.20
N ALA A 106 65.21 23.99 -15.68
CA ALA A 106 64.84 24.74 -16.92
C ALA A 106 65.59 24.49 -18.25
N PRO A 107 64.90 24.52 -19.42
CA PRO A 107 64.44 25.80 -20.01
C PRO A 107 62.97 25.83 -20.52
N ALA A 108 62.57 26.94 -21.16
CA ALA A 108 61.18 27.30 -21.51
C ALA A 108 60.83 27.09 -23.01
N PRO A 109 59.57 27.40 -23.42
CA PRO A 109 59.38 28.61 -24.21
C PRO A 109 58.29 29.57 -23.68
N SER A 110 58.24 30.79 -24.25
CA SER A 110 57.45 31.93 -23.75
C SER A 110 56.25 32.29 -24.70
N PRO A 111 55.61 33.48 -24.69
CA PRO A 111 54.19 33.55 -24.32
C PRO A 111 53.25 34.12 -25.40
N ARG A 112 51.93 34.08 -25.15
CA ARG A 112 50.93 34.92 -25.84
C ARG A 112 50.33 35.97 -24.89
N LYS A 113 50.04 37.16 -25.44
CA LYS A 113 49.49 38.33 -24.73
C LYS A 113 47.98 38.20 -24.44
N PRO A 114 47.45 38.92 -23.43
CA PRO A 114 46.02 38.99 -23.13
C PRO A 114 45.24 39.82 -24.16
N SER A 115 43.93 39.61 -24.22
CA SER A 115 42.99 40.41 -25.03
C SER A 115 42.24 41.46 -24.19
N SER A 116 41.70 42.47 -24.87
CA SER A 116 41.01 43.66 -24.36
C SER A 116 39.93 43.42 -23.30
N ALA A 117 39.85 44.33 -22.32
CA ALA A 117 38.75 44.40 -21.35
C ALA A 117 37.48 45.06 -21.96
N PRO A 118 36.27 44.67 -21.52
CA PRO A 118 35.03 45.39 -21.81
C PRO A 118 34.86 46.64 -20.93
N ALA A 119 33.97 47.55 -21.34
CA ALA A 119 33.70 48.82 -20.67
C ALA A 119 32.93 48.66 -19.33
N PRO A 120 33.05 49.61 -18.38
CA PRO A 120 32.31 49.58 -17.13
C PRO A 120 30.82 49.89 -17.33
N PHE A 121 29.96 49.07 -16.72
CA PHE A 121 28.51 49.32 -16.64
C PHE A 121 28.20 50.49 -15.69
N PRO A 122 27.07 51.20 -15.89
CA PRO A 122 26.70 52.37 -15.07
C PRO A 122 26.42 52.01 -13.61
N LYS A 123 26.57 53.00 -12.72
CA LYS A 123 26.26 52.85 -11.30
C LYS A 123 24.76 52.53 -11.08
N PRO A 124 24.40 51.73 -10.07
CA PRO A 124 23.00 51.57 -9.67
C PRO A 124 22.42 52.92 -9.18
N PRO A 125 21.10 53.15 -9.37
CA PRO A 125 20.44 54.33 -8.85
C PRO A 125 20.46 54.33 -7.31
N SER A 126 20.52 55.53 -6.72
CA SER A 126 20.45 55.74 -5.28
C SER A 126 19.11 55.26 -4.70
N PRO A 127 19.07 54.69 -3.48
CA PRO A 127 17.84 54.23 -2.88
C PRO A 127 16.86 55.38 -2.63
N THR A 128 15.63 55.22 -3.12
CA THR A 128 14.50 56.13 -2.85
C THR A 128 14.24 56.21 -1.33
N PRO A 129 14.03 57.40 -0.75
CA PRO A 129 13.73 57.52 0.68
C PRO A 129 12.44 56.78 1.05
N ALA A 130 12.46 56.10 2.19
CA ALA A 130 11.30 55.35 2.69
C ALA A 130 10.11 56.28 3.01
N PRO A 131 8.86 55.84 2.76
CA PRO A 131 7.68 56.62 3.13
C PRO A 131 7.59 56.80 4.66
N ALA A 132 7.10 57.95 5.09
CA ALA A 132 6.96 58.30 6.50
C ALA A 132 5.99 57.34 7.24
N PRO A 133 6.23 57.05 8.53
CA PRO A 133 5.44 56.08 9.27
C PRO A 133 3.99 56.55 9.51
N PHE A 134 3.04 55.63 9.37
CA PHE A 134 1.64 55.87 9.77
C PHE A 134 1.56 56.19 11.27
N PRO A 135 0.63 57.07 11.69
CA PRO A 135 0.49 57.46 13.09
C PRO A 135 0.07 56.28 13.97
N LYS A 136 0.61 56.23 15.20
CA LYS A 136 0.25 55.20 16.19
C LYS A 136 -1.24 55.30 16.55
N PRO A 137 -1.96 54.17 16.72
CA PRO A 137 -3.26 54.19 17.38
C PRO A 137 -3.11 54.66 18.83
N PRO A 138 -4.11 55.36 19.41
CA PRO A 138 -4.03 55.89 20.76
C PRO A 138 -4.01 54.75 21.80
N SER A 139 -3.22 54.94 22.87
CA SER A 139 -3.16 54.00 24.00
C SER A 139 -4.49 53.99 24.77
N PRO A 140 -5.09 52.83 25.08
CA PRO A 140 -6.32 52.78 25.86
C PRO A 140 -6.08 53.25 27.30
N THR A 141 -6.79 54.29 27.72
CA THR A 141 -6.85 54.73 29.11
C THR A 141 -7.56 53.69 29.99
N PRO A 142 -7.08 53.43 31.22
CA PRO A 142 -7.70 52.45 32.10
C PRO A 142 -9.06 52.93 32.64
N VAL A 143 -10.08 52.06 32.52
CA VAL A 143 -11.41 52.24 33.13
C VAL A 143 -11.42 51.49 34.48
N PRO A 144 -11.97 52.06 35.57
CA PRO A 144 -11.69 51.60 36.93
C PRO A 144 -12.43 50.32 37.34
N ALA A 145 -11.82 49.57 38.26
CA ALA A 145 -12.42 48.39 38.87
C ALA A 145 -13.41 48.76 40.00
N PRO A 146 -14.53 48.03 40.16
CA PRO A 146 -15.39 48.14 41.33
C PRO A 146 -14.77 47.45 42.56
N PHE A 147 -14.87 48.09 43.73
CA PHE A 147 -14.45 47.56 45.03
C PHE A 147 -15.41 46.49 45.57
N LEU A 148 -14.92 45.58 46.44
CA LEU A 148 -15.46 45.38 47.80
C LEU A 148 -14.61 44.46 48.72
N LYS A 149 -14.17 45.06 49.85
CA LYS A 149 -13.68 44.59 51.17
C LYS A 149 -13.30 43.10 51.50
N PRO A 150 -12.17 42.89 52.24
CA PRO A 150 -11.82 41.69 53.04
C PRO A 150 -12.01 41.93 54.59
N PRO A 151 -11.35 41.21 55.55
CA PRO A 151 -11.62 39.82 56.02
C PRO A 151 -11.64 39.62 57.58
N SER A 152 -12.15 38.48 58.08
CA SER A 152 -11.97 37.93 59.47
C SER A 152 -12.78 36.62 59.65
N SER A 153 -12.53 35.64 60.54
CA SER A 153 -11.41 35.32 61.47
C SER A 153 -11.52 33.84 61.96
N THR A 154 -10.43 33.29 62.52
CA THR A 154 -10.30 31.97 63.21
C THR A 154 -10.77 32.04 64.70
N PRO A 155 -10.70 31.01 65.60
CA PRO A 155 -9.95 29.72 65.57
C PRO A 155 -10.58 28.44 66.22
N ALA A 156 -9.72 27.41 66.42
CA ALA A 156 -9.83 26.23 67.32
C ALA A 156 -10.65 24.99 66.85
N SER A 157 -10.28 23.72 67.14
CA SER A 157 -9.04 23.13 67.73
C SER A 157 -8.86 21.64 67.34
N SER A 158 -7.68 21.07 67.59
CA SER A 158 -7.21 19.69 67.32
C SER A 158 -7.67 18.64 68.40
N PRO A 159 -7.34 17.31 68.36
CA PRO A 159 -6.41 16.55 67.49
C PRO A 159 -6.88 15.16 66.96
N SER A 160 -5.98 14.42 66.30
CA SER A 160 -6.10 13.00 65.84
C SER A 160 -5.76 11.97 66.95
N PRO A 161 -5.98 10.62 66.79
CA PRO A 161 -5.10 9.75 65.97
C PRO A 161 -5.73 8.48 65.32
N LEU A 162 -4.90 7.66 64.65
CA LEU A 162 -5.13 6.28 64.15
C LEU A 162 -4.62 5.22 65.20
N PRO A 163 -4.57 3.86 64.99
CA PRO A 163 -4.96 2.99 63.85
C PRO A 163 -5.66 1.61 64.16
N ALA A 164 -6.15 0.91 63.12
CA ALA A 164 -6.19 -0.58 62.94
C ALA A 164 -7.10 -1.46 63.88
N PRO A 165 -7.26 -2.80 63.65
CA PRO A 165 -7.68 -3.52 62.42
C PRO A 165 -8.70 -4.71 62.65
N LEU A 166 -8.99 -5.47 61.57
CA LEU A 166 -9.54 -6.87 61.50
C LEU A 166 -10.99 -7.19 61.96
N SER A 167 -11.79 -7.81 61.05
CA SER A 167 -12.33 -9.20 61.19
C SER A 167 -13.38 -9.60 60.13
N LEU A 168 -13.49 -10.91 59.84
CA LEU A 168 -14.53 -11.63 59.07
C LEU A 168 -15.23 -12.62 60.04
N PRO A 169 -16.52 -13.02 59.89
CA PRO A 169 -16.84 -14.23 59.08
C PRO A 169 -18.30 -14.44 58.52
N LEU A 170 -18.41 -15.38 57.57
CA LEU A 170 -19.47 -16.41 57.32
C LEU A 170 -21.01 -16.11 57.31
N LEU A 171 -21.64 -16.30 56.13
CA LEU A 171 -22.74 -17.26 55.70
C LEU A 171 -23.70 -17.93 56.74
N PRO A 172 -24.92 -18.46 56.39
CA PRO A 172 -25.42 -18.91 55.05
C PRO A 172 -26.96 -18.73 54.70
N ALA A 173 -27.36 -19.23 53.52
CA ALA A 173 -28.72 -19.72 53.09
C ALA A 173 -29.83 -18.67 52.78
N ARG A 174 -30.92 -18.96 52.03
CA ARG A 174 -31.49 -20.22 51.44
C ARG A 174 -32.32 -19.95 50.15
N ILE A 175 -32.57 -20.98 49.33
CA ILE A 175 -33.42 -20.95 48.10
C ILE A 175 -34.66 -21.88 48.29
N PRO A 176 -35.87 -21.50 47.83
CA PRO A 176 -36.57 -22.13 46.67
C PRO A 176 -37.16 -21.07 45.70
N SER A 177 -37.21 -21.19 44.36
CA SER A 177 -37.58 -22.27 43.41
C SER A 177 -39.05 -22.27 42.97
N SER A 178 -39.38 -21.56 41.88
CA SER A 178 -40.61 -21.77 41.07
C SER A 178 -40.47 -21.28 39.62
N LEU A 179 -40.81 -22.14 38.67
CA LEU A 179 -40.93 -21.97 37.20
C LEU A 179 -42.39 -22.32 36.82
N PRO A 180 -42.87 -22.21 35.55
CA PRO A 180 -42.47 -21.42 34.35
C PRO A 180 -43.69 -20.51 33.93
N PRO A 181 -44.03 -20.16 32.66
CA PRO A 181 -43.36 -20.30 31.35
C PRO A 181 -43.34 -19.03 30.45
N SER A 182 -42.75 -19.18 29.26
CA SER A 182 -42.64 -18.17 28.19
C SER A 182 -43.94 -17.85 27.46
N PRO A 183 -44.04 -16.66 26.83
CA PRO A 183 -44.84 -16.44 25.62
C PRO A 183 -43.97 -16.46 24.35
N ALA A 184 -44.45 -17.14 23.30
CA ALA A 184 -43.92 -17.07 21.93
C ALA A 184 -44.76 -16.06 21.10
N PRO A 185 -44.21 -15.46 20.02
CA PRO A 185 -44.84 -14.32 19.35
C PRO A 185 -45.99 -14.70 18.40
N LYS A 186 -46.99 -13.81 18.26
CA LYS A 186 -48.07 -13.85 17.26
C LYS A 186 -48.61 -12.43 17.00
N PRO A 187 -49.40 -12.17 15.92
CA PRO A 187 -48.92 -11.22 14.91
C PRO A 187 -49.89 -10.07 14.58
N SER A 188 -49.42 -9.10 13.79
CA SER A 188 -50.25 -8.11 13.10
C SER A 188 -49.69 -7.79 11.72
N SER A 189 -50.40 -8.19 10.66
CA SER A 189 -50.20 -7.71 9.30
C SER A 189 -51.04 -6.44 9.04
N PRO A 190 -50.71 -5.70 7.98
CA PRO A 190 -51.72 -5.08 7.14
C PRO A 190 -51.66 -5.63 5.70
N SER A 191 -52.82 -5.97 5.14
CA SER A 191 -52.95 -6.41 3.74
C SER A 191 -53.03 -5.22 2.76
N PRO A 192 -52.68 -5.39 1.48
CA PRO A 192 -52.65 -4.31 0.49
C PRO A 192 -54.01 -4.04 -0.17
N ALA A 193 -54.16 -2.84 -0.75
CA ALA A 193 -55.26 -2.45 -1.64
C ALA A 193 -54.83 -1.25 -2.53
N PRO A 194 -55.49 -1.01 -3.67
CA PRO A 194 -55.94 -1.98 -4.68
C PRO A 194 -55.46 -1.63 -6.10
N ILE A 195 -55.72 -2.51 -7.07
CA ILE A 195 -55.32 -2.38 -8.49
C ILE A 195 -56.27 -1.45 -9.27
N PRO A 196 -55.75 -0.51 -10.09
CA PRO A 196 -56.48 0.07 -11.22
C PRO A 196 -56.17 -0.67 -12.53
N SER A 197 -57.21 -1.10 -13.27
CA SER A 197 -57.08 -1.92 -14.48
C SER A 197 -57.20 -1.10 -15.77
N SER A 198 -56.19 -1.15 -16.66
CA SER A 198 -56.36 -0.75 -18.07
C SER A 198 -55.25 -1.32 -18.97
N LEU A 199 -55.63 -2.13 -19.96
CA LEU A 199 -54.76 -2.67 -21.01
C LEU A 199 -55.47 -2.53 -22.37
N PRO A 200 -54.89 -1.89 -23.39
CA PRO A 200 -55.31 -2.03 -24.78
C PRO A 200 -54.58 -3.23 -25.45
N PRO A 201 -55.17 -3.87 -26.49
CA PRO A 201 -54.79 -5.23 -26.90
C PRO A 201 -53.81 -5.32 -28.09
N LEU A 202 -53.16 -6.49 -28.22
CA LEU A 202 -52.60 -6.98 -29.49
C LEU A 202 -53.72 -7.56 -30.39
N PRO A 203 -53.57 -7.50 -31.73
CA PRO A 203 -54.36 -8.30 -32.68
C PRO A 203 -53.67 -9.62 -33.07
N GLU A 204 -54.45 -10.69 -33.22
CA GLU A 204 -54.04 -11.95 -33.87
C GLU A 204 -54.79 -12.17 -35.23
N PRO A 205 -54.94 -13.37 -35.86
CA PRO A 205 -54.46 -13.53 -37.23
C PRO A 205 -55.49 -14.04 -38.26
N ILE A 206 -55.16 -13.94 -39.56
CA ILE A 206 -55.90 -14.57 -40.67
C ILE A 206 -54.92 -14.97 -41.82
N PRO A 207 -55.27 -15.80 -42.83
CA PRO A 207 -54.69 -17.14 -42.92
C PRO A 207 -53.97 -17.45 -44.26
N SER A 208 -53.88 -18.73 -44.64
CA SER A 208 -52.83 -19.30 -45.52
C SER A 208 -53.21 -19.60 -46.99
N SER A 209 -52.27 -19.29 -47.90
CA SER A 209 -51.97 -20.02 -49.17
C SER A 209 -53.00 -19.95 -50.32
N PRO A 210 -52.73 -20.44 -51.57
CA PRO A 210 -51.49 -21.03 -52.13
C PRO A 210 -51.08 -20.63 -53.58
N SER A 211 -49.82 -20.94 -53.94
CA SER A 211 -49.32 -21.43 -55.25
C SER A 211 -49.06 -20.52 -56.48
N SER A 212 -48.17 -21.05 -57.34
CA SER A 212 -47.92 -20.80 -58.79
C SER A 212 -46.78 -19.85 -59.26
N SER A 213 -46.21 -20.24 -60.42
CA SER A 213 -45.01 -19.74 -61.12
C SER A 213 -45.42 -19.26 -62.56
N PRO A 214 -44.55 -19.00 -63.58
CA PRO A 214 -43.07 -18.99 -63.67
C PRO A 214 -42.45 -17.82 -64.52
N SER A 215 -41.17 -17.96 -64.89
CA SER A 215 -40.48 -17.30 -66.03
C SER A 215 -40.02 -15.83 -65.84
N THR A 216 -38.96 -15.30 -66.48
CA THR A 216 -38.08 -15.81 -67.56
C THR A 216 -36.63 -15.29 -67.38
N ALA A 217 -35.62 -15.99 -67.93
CA ALA A 217 -34.23 -15.51 -68.03
C ALA A 217 -33.89 -14.97 -69.44
N PRO A 218 -32.74 -14.30 -69.61
CA PRO A 218 -31.75 -14.84 -70.57
C PRO A 218 -30.28 -14.77 -70.09
N SER A 219 -29.38 -15.37 -70.88
CA SER A 219 -28.04 -15.84 -70.48
C SER A 219 -26.86 -14.88 -70.80
N PRO A 220 -25.70 -15.05 -70.13
CA PRO A 220 -24.42 -14.42 -70.50
C PRO A 220 -23.62 -15.25 -71.54
N LEU A 221 -22.47 -14.72 -71.98
CA LEU A 221 -21.49 -15.40 -72.85
C LEU A 221 -20.09 -15.56 -72.16
N PRO A 222 -19.22 -16.48 -72.64
CA PRO A 222 -18.05 -17.03 -71.90
C PRO A 222 -16.71 -16.56 -72.57
N PRO A 223 -15.53 -17.25 -72.52
CA PRO A 223 -15.08 -18.46 -71.80
C PRO A 223 -13.80 -18.17 -70.93
N LEU A 224 -12.84 -19.03 -70.52
CA LEU A 224 -12.26 -20.33 -70.97
C LEU A 224 -11.65 -21.15 -69.80
N PHE A 225 -11.23 -22.38 -70.13
CA PHE A 225 -10.34 -23.32 -69.42
C PHE A 225 -10.89 -24.12 -68.23
N ALA A 226 -10.37 -25.34 -68.07
CA ALA A 226 -10.98 -26.45 -67.32
C ALA A 226 -9.97 -27.27 -66.50
N PRO A 227 -10.40 -27.95 -65.41
CA PRO A 227 -9.55 -28.80 -64.57
C PRO A 227 -9.64 -30.30 -64.89
N ILE A 228 -8.68 -31.06 -64.35
CA ILE A 228 -8.51 -32.52 -64.46
C ILE A 228 -9.25 -33.22 -63.29
N PRO A 229 -9.84 -34.42 -63.47
CA PRO A 229 -10.58 -35.12 -62.42
C PRO A 229 -9.68 -35.74 -61.32
N LEU A 230 -10.20 -35.80 -60.10
CA LEU A 230 -9.62 -36.52 -58.95
C LEU A 230 -10.69 -37.39 -58.28
N ASN A 231 -10.27 -38.53 -57.70
CA ASN A 231 -11.15 -39.52 -57.09
C ASN A 231 -11.73 -39.07 -55.73
N PRO A 232 -12.90 -39.59 -55.33
CA PRO A 232 -13.55 -39.21 -54.07
C PRO A 232 -12.83 -39.78 -52.83
N PRO A 233 -12.67 -39.00 -51.74
CA PRO A 233 -12.09 -39.48 -50.49
C PRO A 233 -13.09 -40.24 -49.61
N THR A 234 -12.57 -41.23 -48.88
CA THR A 234 -13.28 -42.09 -47.92
C THR A 234 -13.82 -41.31 -46.70
N PRO A 235 -14.93 -41.74 -46.05
CA PRO A 235 -15.43 -41.07 -44.85
C PRO A 235 -14.41 -40.99 -43.71
N ALA A 236 -14.30 -39.83 -43.08
CA ALA A 236 -13.43 -39.62 -41.92
C ALA A 236 -13.96 -40.33 -40.65
N PRO A 237 -13.09 -40.82 -39.76
CA PRO A 237 -13.51 -41.37 -38.47
C PRO A 237 -14.10 -40.29 -37.57
N ALA A 238 -15.09 -40.66 -36.75
CA ALA A 238 -15.71 -39.74 -35.80
C ALA A 238 -14.70 -39.25 -34.74
N LEU A 239 -14.70 -37.95 -34.46
CA LEU A 239 -13.85 -37.38 -33.39
C LEU A 239 -14.31 -37.88 -32.01
N ALA A 240 -13.36 -38.32 -31.19
CA ALA A 240 -13.60 -38.70 -29.82
C ALA A 240 -13.71 -37.46 -28.89
N PRO A 241 -14.81 -37.28 -28.13
CA PRO A 241 -14.96 -36.14 -27.22
C PRO A 241 -14.34 -36.43 -25.85
N SER A 242 -13.18 -35.83 -25.53
CA SER A 242 -12.66 -35.83 -24.13
C SER A 242 -11.55 -34.81 -23.78
N ALA A 243 -10.74 -34.35 -24.74
CA ALA A 243 -9.47 -33.67 -24.42
C ALA A 243 -9.60 -32.23 -23.84
N ALA A 244 -10.44 -31.39 -24.45
CA ALA A 244 -10.45 -29.94 -24.26
C ALA A 244 -10.51 -29.42 -22.79
N PRO A 245 -11.27 -30.02 -21.84
CA PRO A 245 -11.35 -29.51 -20.48
C PRO A 245 -9.99 -29.50 -19.74
N LYS A 246 -9.10 -30.45 -20.03
CA LYS A 246 -7.81 -30.56 -19.33
C LYS A 246 -6.81 -29.50 -19.79
N GLU A 247 -6.80 -29.20 -21.08
CA GLU A 247 -5.90 -28.19 -21.67
C GLU A 247 -6.29 -26.78 -21.20
N LEU A 248 -7.60 -26.48 -21.15
CA LEU A 248 -8.11 -25.20 -20.65
C LEU A 248 -7.75 -24.95 -19.18
N VAL A 249 -7.98 -25.95 -18.31
CA VAL A 249 -7.60 -25.88 -16.88
C VAL A 249 -6.09 -25.70 -16.73
N THR A 250 -5.29 -26.40 -17.54
CA THR A 250 -3.83 -26.28 -17.50
C THR A 250 -3.38 -24.86 -17.87
N SER A 251 -3.93 -24.25 -18.93
CA SER A 251 -3.59 -22.86 -19.32
C SER A 251 -3.91 -21.87 -18.21
N PHE A 252 -5.13 -21.93 -17.65
CA PHE A 252 -5.54 -21.01 -16.58
C PHE A 252 -4.73 -21.16 -15.28
N CYS A 253 -4.28 -22.38 -14.96
CA CYS A 253 -3.52 -22.62 -13.74
C CYS A 253 -2.00 -22.46 -13.88
N GLU A 254 -1.44 -22.42 -15.09
CA GLU A 254 0.02 -22.46 -15.30
C GLU A 254 0.76 -21.23 -14.71
N GLY A 255 0.15 -20.04 -14.75
CA GLY A 255 0.72 -18.83 -14.14
C GLY A 255 0.56 -18.73 -12.61
N THR A 256 -0.35 -19.53 -12.04
CA THR A 256 -0.76 -19.41 -10.62
C THR A 256 0.36 -19.78 -9.65
N THR A 257 0.31 -19.22 -8.44
CA THR A 257 1.19 -19.66 -7.34
C THR A 257 0.74 -21.01 -6.77
N TYR A 258 -0.57 -21.31 -6.75
CA TYR A 258 -1.13 -22.49 -6.10
C TYR A 258 -1.85 -23.39 -7.12
N LYS A 259 -1.07 -23.97 -8.04
CA LYS A 259 -1.52 -24.73 -9.21
C LYS A 259 -2.52 -25.84 -8.89
N SER A 260 -2.28 -26.65 -7.86
CA SER A 260 -3.19 -27.74 -7.45
C SER A 260 -4.57 -27.21 -7.08
N LEU A 261 -4.64 -26.22 -6.19
CA LEU A 261 -5.90 -25.62 -5.77
C LEU A 261 -6.64 -24.95 -6.95
N CYS A 262 -5.92 -24.32 -7.86
CA CYS A 262 -6.51 -23.77 -9.09
C CYS A 262 -7.17 -24.89 -9.92
N SER A 263 -6.44 -25.97 -10.20
CA SER A 263 -6.94 -27.10 -10.98
C SER A 263 -8.13 -27.79 -10.30
N ASP A 264 -8.05 -28.02 -8.99
CA ASP A 264 -9.14 -28.62 -8.20
C ASP A 264 -10.39 -27.73 -8.16
N THR A 265 -10.22 -26.40 -8.17
CA THR A 265 -11.33 -25.44 -8.16
C THR A 265 -11.98 -25.35 -9.54
N LEU A 266 -11.21 -25.21 -10.62
CA LEU A 266 -11.73 -25.22 -11.98
C LEU A 266 -12.39 -26.56 -12.34
N ALA A 267 -11.82 -27.69 -11.89
CA ALA A 267 -12.44 -29.01 -12.10
C ALA A 267 -13.81 -29.13 -11.44
N LYS A 268 -14.01 -28.58 -10.23
CA LYS A 268 -15.32 -28.52 -9.56
C LYS A 268 -16.30 -27.63 -10.32
N ILE A 269 -15.87 -26.45 -10.75
CA ILE A 269 -16.68 -25.50 -11.54
C ILE A 269 -17.15 -26.16 -12.85
N ILE A 270 -16.24 -26.81 -13.57
CA ILE A 270 -16.55 -27.51 -14.83
C ILE A 270 -17.49 -28.70 -14.60
N ALA A 271 -17.35 -29.43 -13.48
CA ALA A 271 -18.26 -30.51 -13.13
C ALA A 271 -19.67 -30.02 -12.75
N GLN A 272 -19.79 -28.82 -12.17
CA GLN A 272 -21.06 -28.18 -11.83
C GLN A 272 -21.73 -27.50 -13.04
N ASN A 273 -20.94 -26.92 -13.95
CA ASN A 273 -21.40 -26.26 -15.17
C ASN A 273 -20.49 -26.62 -16.36
N PRO A 274 -20.76 -27.75 -17.07
CA PRO A 274 -19.97 -28.17 -18.22
C PRO A 274 -19.92 -27.15 -19.37
N ASN A 275 -20.92 -26.26 -19.48
CA ASN A 275 -20.95 -25.21 -20.50
C ASN A 275 -19.93 -24.09 -20.25
N SER A 276 -19.35 -23.98 -19.05
CA SER A 276 -18.28 -23.02 -18.75
C SER A 276 -17.00 -23.26 -19.58
N VAL A 277 -16.77 -24.50 -20.04
CA VAL A 277 -15.60 -24.87 -20.87
C VAL A 277 -15.57 -24.14 -22.21
N THR A 278 -16.73 -23.72 -22.74
CA THR A 278 -16.81 -22.95 -24.00
C THR A 278 -16.88 -21.43 -23.79
N GLN A 279 -16.92 -20.96 -22.53
CA GLN A 279 -17.05 -19.54 -22.18
C GLN A 279 -16.03 -19.14 -21.09
N PRO A 280 -14.81 -18.71 -21.47
CA PRO A 280 -13.76 -18.33 -20.53
C PRO A 280 -14.18 -17.26 -19.51
N THR A 281 -15.06 -16.33 -19.88
CA THR A 281 -15.62 -15.32 -18.97
C THR A 281 -16.45 -15.95 -17.84
N GLU A 282 -17.39 -16.84 -18.15
CA GLU A 282 -18.18 -17.54 -17.13
C GLU A 282 -17.32 -18.48 -16.27
N LEU A 283 -16.25 -19.06 -16.82
CA LEU A 283 -15.28 -19.86 -16.05
C LEU A 283 -14.56 -19.00 -14.99
N VAL A 284 -14.03 -17.83 -15.37
CA VAL A 284 -13.33 -16.92 -14.43
C VAL A 284 -14.30 -16.28 -13.43
N LYS A 285 -15.49 -15.86 -13.87
CA LYS A 285 -16.58 -15.39 -13.00
C LYS A 285 -16.92 -16.42 -11.92
N SER A 286 -17.07 -17.69 -12.29
CA SER A 286 -17.30 -18.79 -11.35
C SER A 286 -16.13 -18.99 -10.37
N PHE A 287 -14.89 -18.76 -10.82
CA PHE A 287 -13.70 -18.82 -9.95
C PHE A 287 -13.67 -17.69 -8.91
N ILE A 288 -14.04 -16.47 -9.31
CA ILE A 288 -14.19 -15.34 -8.37
C ILE A 288 -15.34 -15.61 -7.39
N MET A 289 -16.47 -16.16 -7.84
CA MET A 289 -17.57 -16.58 -6.94
C MET A 289 -17.11 -17.64 -5.91
N SER A 290 -16.28 -18.61 -6.31
CA SER A 290 -15.68 -19.58 -5.37
C SER A 290 -14.72 -18.92 -4.37
N THR A 291 -14.03 -17.84 -4.77
CA THR A 291 -13.22 -17.02 -3.86
C THR A 291 -14.08 -16.25 -2.87
N THR A 292 -15.25 -15.74 -3.30
CA THR A 292 -16.26 -15.14 -2.39
C THR A 292 -16.80 -16.16 -1.39
N GLU A 293 -17.02 -17.41 -1.79
CA GLU A 293 -17.43 -18.49 -0.88
C GLU A 293 -16.35 -18.77 0.18
N GLU A 294 -15.09 -19.00 -0.23
CA GLU A 294 -14.00 -19.27 0.71
C GLU A 294 -13.69 -18.07 1.62
N LEU A 295 -13.81 -16.83 1.11
CA LEU A 295 -13.67 -15.61 1.91
C LEU A 295 -14.75 -15.49 2.99
N ASN A 296 -16.02 -15.75 2.65
CA ASN A 296 -17.10 -15.76 3.64
C ASN A 296 -16.90 -16.88 4.68
N LYS A 297 -16.51 -18.08 4.25
CA LYS A 297 -16.24 -19.24 5.10
C LYS A 297 -15.05 -19.02 6.05
N ALA A 298 -13.95 -18.46 5.54
CA ALA A 298 -12.78 -18.11 6.33
C ALA A 298 -13.10 -17.00 7.35
N PHE A 299 -13.83 -15.95 6.95
CA PHE A 299 -14.25 -14.88 7.85
C PHE A 299 -15.26 -15.35 8.91
N ALA A 300 -16.20 -16.24 8.57
CA ALA A 300 -17.11 -16.85 9.54
C ALA A 300 -16.35 -17.65 10.61
N LYS A 301 -15.33 -18.41 10.21
CA LYS A 301 -14.43 -19.10 11.15
C LYS A 301 -13.61 -18.12 11.98
N ALA A 302 -13.07 -17.06 11.39
CA ALA A 302 -12.35 -16.00 12.09
C ALA A 302 -13.24 -15.28 13.14
N SER A 303 -14.53 -15.14 12.85
CA SER A 303 -15.54 -14.54 13.74
C SER A 303 -15.84 -15.39 14.99
N THR A 304 -15.39 -16.65 15.06
CA THR A 304 -15.49 -17.50 16.26
C THR A 304 -14.25 -17.43 17.17
N ILE A 305 -13.23 -16.66 16.80
CA ILE A 305 -12.01 -16.52 17.60
C ILE A 305 -12.33 -15.66 18.85
N ILE A 306 -11.90 -16.12 20.02
CA ILE A 306 -12.16 -15.43 21.30
C ILE A 306 -11.28 -14.17 21.38
N LEU A 307 -11.92 -13.03 21.62
CA LEU A 307 -11.26 -11.74 21.82
C LEU A 307 -11.33 -11.35 23.29
N HIS A 308 -10.18 -11.09 23.91
CA HIS A 308 -10.05 -10.86 25.35
C HIS A 308 -9.98 -9.36 25.69
N THR A 309 -9.23 -8.57 24.93
CA THR A 309 -9.01 -7.14 25.21
C THR A 309 -9.96 -6.21 24.45
N GLU A 310 -9.93 -4.92 24.75
CA GLU A 310 -10.65 -3.89 23.98
C GLU A 310 -9.96 -3.63 22.63
N LEU A 311 -8.61 -3.64 22.60
CA LEU A 311 -7.82 -3.44 21.38
C LEU A 311 -8.08 -4.55 20.36
N GLU A 312 -8.18 -5.80 20.81
CA GLU A 312 -8.52 -6.95 19.95
C GLU A 312 -9.92 -6.86 19.35
N ARG A 313 -10.88 -6.27 20.09
CA ARG A 313 -12.23 -5.99 19.58
C ARG A 313 -12.23 -4.89 18.53
N LYS A 314 -11.53 -3.77 18.77
CA LYS A 314 -11.35 -2.71 17.77
C LYS A 314 -10.61 -3.20 16.52
N ALA A 315 -9.62 -4.08 16.68
CA ALA A 315 -8.95 -4.76 15.57
C ALA A 315 -9.93 -5.62 14.77
N PHE A 316 -10.77 -6.41 15.44
CA PHE A 316 -11.82 -7.18 14.77
C PHE A 316 -12.90 -6.29 14.11
N ASP A 317 -13.21 -5.11 14.65
CA ASP A 317 -14.08 -4.13 14.01
C ASP A 317 -13.48 -3.60 12.69
N VAL A 318 -12.17 -3.30 12.66
CA VAL A 318 -11.43 -3.01 11.41
C VAL A 318 -11.49 -4.20 10.47
N CYS A 319 -11.19 -5.41 10.95
CA CYS A 319 -11.24 -6.63 10.14
C CYS A 319 -12.62 -6.81 9.49
N ARG A 320 -13.71 -6.60 10.23
CA ARG A 320 -15.08 -6.67 9.69
C ARG A 320 -15.34 -5.60 8.63
N GLU A 321 -14.87 -4.36 8.83
CA GLU A 321 -14.99 -3.28 7.83
C GLU A 321 -14.27 -3.65 6.52
N VAL A 322 -13.02 -4.10 6.58
CA VAL A 322 -12.25 -4.44 5.38
C VAL A 322 -12.70 -5.74 4.72
N MET A 323 -13.15 -6.73 5.47
CA MET A 323 -13.68 -7.99 4.91
C MET A 323 -15.08 -7.81 4.28
N GLU A 324 -15.85 -6.78 4.65
CA GLU A 324 -17.03 -6.38 3.89
C GLU A 324 -16.64 -5.65 2.60
N ASN A 325 -15.68 -4.70 2.68
CA ASN A 325 -15.16 -4.04 1.49
C ASN A 325 -14.62 -5.05 0.45
N ALA A 326 -13.93 -6.11 0.90
CA ALA A 326 -13.44 -7.18 0.03
C ALA A 326 -14.57 -7.91 -0.73
N LYS A 327 -15.77 -8.05 -0.14
CA LYS A 327 -16.94 -8.63 -0.84
C LYS A 327 -17.47 -7.68 -1.90
N ASP A 328 -17.53 -6.38 -1.64
CA ASP A 328 -17.93 -5.38 -2.65
C ASP A 328 -17.05 -5.46 -3.90
N GLU A 329 -15.73 -5.56 -3.72
CA GLU A 329 -14.77 -5.65 -4.84
C GLU A 329 -14.89 -6.99 -5.60
N LEU A 330 -15.12 -8.11 -4.89
CA LEU A 330 -15.38 -9.42 -5.50
C LEU A 330 -16.70 -9.42 -6.29
N GLN A 331 -17.76 -8.83 -5.75
CA GLN A 331 -19.05 -8.71 -6.45
C GLN A 331 -18.92 -7.80 -7.68
N SER A 332 -18.25 -6.64 -7.55
CA SER A 332 -17.96 -5.74 -8.66
C SER A 332 -17.18 -6.44 -9.78
N SER A 333 -16.25 -7.34 -9.40
CA SER A 333 -15.51 -8.17 -10.36
C SER A 333 -16.39 -9.20 -11.08
N VAL A 334 -17.31 -9.86 -10.37
CA VAL A 334 -18.30 -10.79 -10.95
C VAL A 334 -19.24 -10.07 -11.92
N ASP A 335 -19.79 -8.93 -11.51
CA ASP A 335 -20.73 -8.13 -12.30
C ASP A 335 -20.06 -7.60 -13.57
N ARG A 336 -18.84 -7.06 -13.45
CA ARG A 336 -18.05 -6.57 -14.59
C ARG A 336 -17.75 -7.66 -15.60
N ILE A 337 -17.36 -8.87 -15.18
CA ILE A 337 -17.14 -10.00 -16.11
C ILE A 337 -18.43 -10.36 -16.86
N GLY A 338 -19.60 -10.27 -16.22
CA GLY A 338 -20.90 -10.43 -16.88
C GLY A 338 -21.19 -9.41 -18.00
N THR A 339 -20.44 -8.30 -18.07
CA THR A 339 -20.55 -7.28 -19.13
C THR A 339 -19.49 -7.39 -20.23
N ILE A 340 -18.55 -8.33 -20.14
CA ILE A 340 -17.44 -8.46 -21.09
C ILE A 340 -17.94 -9.06 -22.41
N VAL A 341 -17.88 -8.27 -23.48
CA VAL A 341 -18.23 -8.69 -24.84
C VAL A 341 -16.94 -8.94 -25.64
N PRO A 342 -16.72 -10.16 -26.19
CA PRO A 342 -15.57 -10.46 -27.03
C PRO A 342 -15.40 -9.47 -28.19
N GLY A 343 -14.17 -9.02 -28.43
CA GLY A 343 -13.84 -8.08 -29.50
C GLY A 343 -13.99 -6.59 -29.15
N LYS A 344 -14.46 -6.24 -27.95
CA LYS A 344 -14.34 -4.87 -27.40
C LYS A 344 -13.27 -4.80 -26.32
N GLN A 345 -12.46 -3.73 -26.32
CA GLN A 345 -11.67 -3.37 -25.14
C GLN A 345 -12.65 -3.13 -23.98
N THR A 346 -12.52 -3.93 -22.93
CA THR A 346 -13.46 -3.99 -21.79
C THR A 346 -12.74 -4.29 -20.47
N THR A 347 -11.40 -4.21 -20.45
CA THR A 347 -10.53 -4.61 -19.34
C THR A 347 -9.52 -3.51 -19.01
N ASP A 348 -10.04 -2.36 -18.58
CA ASP A 348 -9.27 -1.15 -18.23
C ASP A 348 -8.59 -1.29 -16.85
N GLY A 349 -7.89 -2.40 -16.63
CA GLY A 349 -7.25 -2.76 -15.36
C GLY A 349 -8.19 -3.01 -14.17
N ASP A 350 -9.51 -2.80 -14.33
CA ASP A 350 -10.48 -2.78 -13.22
C ASP A 350 -10.46 -4.08 -12.40
N LEU A 351 -10.56 -5.24 -13.06
CA LEU A 351 -10.62 -6.56 -12.38
C LEU A 351 -9.37 -6.87 -11.56
N THR A 352 -8.18 -6.59 -12.08
CA THR A 352 -6.92 -6.81 -11.35
C THR A 352 -6.71 -5.75 -10.26
N THR A 353 -7.22 -4.53 -10.45
CA THR A 353 -7.21 -3.47 -9.44
C THR A 353 -8.09 -3.83 -8.24
N TRP A 354 -9.33 -4.28 -8.49
CA TRP A 354 -10.26 -4.74 -7.46
C TRP A 354 -9.76 -5.99 -6.74
N LEU A 355 -9.29 -7.02 -7.48
CA LEU A 355 -8.73 -8.23 -6.85
C LEU A 355 -7.42 -7.97 -6.08
N SER A 356 -6.63 -6.96 -6.46
CA SER A 356 -5.50 -6.51 -5.62
C SER A 356 -6.04 -5.90 -4.33
N ALA A 357 -7.05 -5.02 -4.42
CA ALA A 357 -7.67 -4.45 -3.23
C ALA A 357 -8.28 -5.50 -2.30
N VAL A 358 -8.85 -6.60 -2.81
CA VAL A 358 -9.30 -7.77 -2.01
C VAL A 358 -8.14 -8.32 -1.16
N MET A 359 -6.97 -8.56 -1.76
CA MET A 359 -5.77 -9.03 -1.07
C MET A 359 -5.30 -8.01 -0.01
N SER A 360 -5.22 -6.73 -0.35
CA SER A 360 -4.83 -5.68 0.61
C SER A 360 -5.85 -5.53 1.76
N TYR A 361 -7.15 -5.75 1.52
CA TYR A 361 -8.19 -5.77 2.56
C TYR A 361 -8.03 -6.98 3.49
N GLN A 362 -7.74 -8.18 2.95
CA GLN A 362 -7.45 -9.37 3.76
C GLN A 362 -6.22 -9.14 4.65
N GLU A 363 -5.14 -8.58 4.10
CA GLU A 363 -3.97 -8.19 4.90
C GLU A 363 -4.29 -7.16 5.98
N THR A 364 -5.11 -6.17 5.66
CA THR A 364 -5.49 -5.12 6.61
C THR A 364 -6.34 -5.65 7.76
N CYS A 365 -7.11 -6.73 7.55
CA CYS A 365 -7.72 -7.47 8.66
C CYS A 365 -6.63 -8.06 9.57
N VAL A 366 -5.66 -8.78 9.02
CA VAL A 366 -4.60 -9.44 9.80
C VAL A 366 -3.70 -8.43 10.51
N ASP A 367 -3.33 -7.32 9.86
CA ASP A 367 -2.48 -6.27 10.43
C ASP A 367 -3.18 -5.36 11.44
N SER A 368 -4.52 -5.34 11.50
CA SER A 368 -5.24 -4.61 12.54
C SER A 368 -4.96 -5.15 13.95
N PHE A 369 -4.59 -6.44 14.06
CA PHE A 369 -4.31 -7.10 15.33
C PHE A 369 -2.87 -6.82 15.82
N PRO A 370 -2.67 -6.67 17.14
CA PRO A 370 -1.33 -6.52 17.71
C PRO A 370 -0.49 -7.79 17.52
N GLU A 371 0.83 -7.60 17.39
CA GLU A 371 1.79 -8.70 17.20
C GLU A 371 1.71 -9.76 18.31
N GLY A 372 1.48 -11.01 17.92
CA GLY A 372 1.31 -12.14 18.84
C GLY A 372 0.49 -13.28 18.26
N LEU A 373 0.08 -14.21 19.13
CA LEU A 373 -0.64 -15.43 18.75
C LEU A 373 -1.96 -15.16 18.02
N LEU A 374 -2.68 -14.08 18.39
CA LEU A 374 -3.97 -13.76 17.76
C LEU A 374 -3.81 -13.36 16.29
N LYS A 375 -2.82 -12.51 15.97
CA LYS A 375 -2.49 -12.13 14.59
C LYS A 375 -2.11 -13.36 13.75
N LEU A 376 -1.29 -14.25 14.30
CA LEU A 376 -0.94 -15.53 13.66
C LEU A 376 -2.17 -16.43 13.45
N GLN A 377 -3.11 -16.48 14.40
CA GLN A 377 -4.34 -17.26 14.30
C GLN A 377 -5.30 -16.70 13.24
N PHE A 378 -5.44 -15.36 13.15
CA PHE A 378 -6.23 -14.71 12.10
C PHE A 378 -5.63 -14.96 10.71
N GLY A 379 -4.32 -14.72 10.52
CA GLY A 379 -3.64 -15.02 9.25
C GLY A 379 -3.76 -16.50 8.85
N THR A 380 -3.52 -17.42 9.78
CA THR A 380 -3.70 -18.87 9.53
C THR A 380 -5.16 -19.24 9.20
N THR A 381 -6.13 -18.48 9.69
CA THR A 381 -7.56 -18.72 9.43
C THR A 381 -8.03 -18.13 8.10
N LEU A 382 -7.46 -17.00 7.68
CA LEU A 382 -7.81 -16.32 6.43
C LEU A 382 -6.98 -16.78 5.22
N ASN A 383 -5.84 -17.42 5.44
CA ASN A 383 -4.94 -17.95 4.40
C ASN A 383 -5.66 -18.74 3.28
N SER A 384 -6.72 -19.52 3.56
CA SER A 384 -7.44 -20.20 2.47
C SER A 384 -8.08 -19.21 1.49
N SER A 385 -8.69 -18.13 1.99
CA SER A 385 -9.26 -17.07 1.17
C SER A 385 -8.21 -16.21 0.45
N GLU A 386 -7.05 -15.98 1.07
CA GLU A 386 -5.92 -15.26 0.46
C GLU A 386 -5.35 -16.04 -0.73
N VAL A 387 -5.19 -17.36 -0.55
CA VAL A 387 -4.71 -18.30 -1.58
C VAL A 387 -5.71 -18.39 -2.75
N HIS A 388 -7.01 -18.34 -2.48
CA HIS A 388 -8.05 -18.22 -3.52
C HIS A 388 -7.99 -16.88 -4.27
N THR A 389 -7.71 -15.78 -3.57
CA THR A 389 -7.53 -14.43 -4.18
C THR A 389 -6.27 -14.35 -5.05
N SER A 390 -5.15 -14.92 -4.59
CA SER A 390 -3.91 -15.08 -5.36
C SER A 390 -4.13 -15.84 -6.67
N ASN A 391 -4.86 -16.96 -6.62
CA ASN A 391 -5.22 -17.69 -7.84
C ASN A 391 -6.21 -16.91 -8.72
N SER A 392 -7.16 -16.16 -8.14
CA SER A 392 -8.09 -15.31 -8.92
C SER A 392 -7.37 -14.21 -9.71
N LEU A 393 -6.41 -13.52 -9.09
CA LEU A 393 -5.54 -12.54 -9.75
C LEU A 393 -4.84 -13.15 -10.97
N ALA A 394 -4.20 -14.32 -10.79
CA ALA A 394 -3.49 -15.03 -11.84
C ALA A 394 -4.43 -15.48 -12.99
N VAL A 395 -5.60 -16.01 -12.65
CA VAL A 395 -6.62 -16.48 -13.61
C VAL A 395 -7.21 -15.31 -14.42
N VAL A 396 -7.42 -14.14 -13.81
CA VAL A 396 -7.84 -12.92 -14.51
C VAL A 396 -6.73 -12.38 -15.43
N CYS A 397 -5.46 -12.42 -15.01
CA CYS A 397 -4.34 -12.06 -15.88
C CYS A 397 -4.24 -12.96 -17.12
N GLU A 398 -4.48 -14.27 -16.97
CA GLU A 398 -4.51 -15.21 -18.11
C GLU A 398 -5.73 -14.97 -19.02
N LEU A 399 -6.91 -14.65 -18.47
CA LEU A 399 -8.08 -14.25 -19.27
C LEU A 399 -7.76 -13.02 -20.14
N ALA A 400 -7.14 -11.99 -19.57
CA ALA A 400 -6.74 -10.80 -20.31
C ALA A 400 -5.76 -11.12 -21.45
N ARG A 401 -4.82 -12.06 -21.24
CA ARG A 401 -3.89 -12.56 -22.26
C ARG A 401 -4.59 -13.33 -23.38
N LEU A 402 -5.56 -14.20 -23.03
CA LEU A 402 -6.34 -14.98 -23.99
C LEU A 402 -7.30 -14.11 -24.82
N MET A 403 -7.85 -13.05 -24.22
CA MET A 403 -8.74 -12.10 -24.90
C MET A 403 -8.01 -11.09 -25.78
N ASN A 404 -6.77 -10.71 -25.45
CA ASN A 404 -5.97 -9.74 -26.19
C ASN A 404 -4.64 -10.33 -26.70
N PRO A 405 -4.66 -11.40 -27.54
CA PRO A 405 -3.46 -12.13 -27.95
C PRO A 405 -2.45 -11.33 -28.79
N HIS A 406 -2.80 -10.11 -29.21
CA HIS A 406 -1.92 -9.20 -29.96
C HIS A 406 -1.21 -8.15 -29.08
N GLN A 407 -1.38 -8.13 -27.75
CA GLN A 407 -0.60 -7.28 -26.86
C GLN A 407 0.82 -7.84 -26.59
N GLU A 408 1.64 -7.95 -27.63
CA GLU A 408 3.09 -7.99 -27.44
C GLU A 408 3.63 -6.56 -27.16
N LYS A 409 4.51 -6.46 -26.15
CA LYS A 409 5.47 -5.38 -25.80
C LYS A 409 5.20 -3.98 -26.42
N PRO A 410 4.91 -2.94 -25.60
CA PRO A 410 4.65 -1.59 -26.11
C PRO A 410 5.84 -1.04 -26.91
N THR A 411 5.62 -0.82 -28.21
CA THR A 411 6.64 -0.31 -29.13
C THR A 411 6.66 1.22 -29.12
N LEU A 412 7.65 1.78 -28.43
CA LEU A 412 7.85 3.23 -28.28
C LEU A 412 7.89 3.97 -29.61
N LYS A 413 6.88 4.81 -29.89
CA LYS A 413 6.96 5.83 -30.94
C LYS A 413 7.94 6.92 -30.48
N ARG A 414 9.00 7.10 -31.27
CA ARG A 414 10.24 7.78 -30.84
C ARG A 414 10.18 9.29 -31.05
N GLY A 415 9.51 9.99 -30.14
CA GLY A 415 9.62 11.46 -30.04
C GLY A 415 11.02 11.90 -29.63
N LEU A 416 11.66 12.76 -30.41
CA LEU A 416 13.00 13.29 -30.18
C LEU A 416 12.96 14.83 -30.17
N LEU A 417 13.51 15.47 -29.14
CA LEU A 417 14.12 16.80 -29.20
C LEU A 417 14.95 17.09 -27.92
N GLN A 418 15.70 18.20 -27.89
CA GLN A 418 16.95 18.32 -27.12
C GLN A 418 17.36 19.79 -26.83
N THR A 419 17.52 20.18 -25.55
CA THR A 419 18.39 21.29 -25.03
C THR A 419 18.36 21.28 -23.49
N ARG A 420 19.48 21.22 -22.74
CA ARG A 420 20.46 22.26 -22.30
C ARG A 420 20.02 23.17 -21.13
N PHE A 421 20.76 23.05 -20.01
CA PHE A 421 20.90 23.93 -18.82
C PHE A 421 21.38 25.37 -19.16
N PRO A 422 21.39 26.41 -18.26
CA PRO A 422 21.49 26.32 -16.77
C PRO A 422 20.85 27.41 -15.83
N LEU A 423 20.83 27.08 -14.52
CA LEU A 423 20.99 27.92 -13.30
C LEU A 423 20.12 29.18 -12.99
N LEU A 424 19.33 29.07 -11.90
CA LEU A 424 18.95 30.05 -10.84
C LEU A 424 18.46 31.48 -11.19
N ALA A 425 17.37 31.89 -10.53
CA ALA A 425 16.79 33.24 -10.55
C ALA A 425 16.62 33.85 -9.13
N GLU A 426 16.35 35.16 -9.05
CA GLU A 426 16.28 35.93 -7.79
C GLU A 426 14.89 35.97 -7.11
N ASP A 427 13.85 35.39 -7.72
CA ASP A 427 12.44 35.54 -7.30
C ASP A 427 12.02 34.72 -6.06
N GLY A 428 12.92 33.87 -5.54
CA GLY A 428 12.67 33.02 -4.39
C GLY A 428 11.92 31.71 -4.69
N LEU A 429 11.65 31.40 -5.96
CA LEU A 429 11.09 30.11 -6.37
C LEU A 429 12.19 29.08 -6.69
N PRO A 430 11.94 27.77 -6.47
CA PRO A 430 12.93 26.73 -6.80
C PRO A 430 13.16 26.60 -8.31
N SER A 431 14.41 26.75 -8.75
CA SER A 431 14.82 26.79 -10.17
C SER A 431 14.82 25.43 -10.89
N TRP A 432 13.86 24.56 -10.60
CA TRP A 432 13.61 23.28 -11.29
C TRP A 432 12.24 23.22 -11.99
N ILE A 433 11.35 24.19 -11.71
CA ILE A 433 10.12 24.41 -12.47
C ILE A 433 10.52 25.08 -13.81
N ASN A 434 10.10 24.50 -14.93
CA ASN A 434 10.34 25.06 -16.27
C ASN A 434 9.18 25.97 -16.73
N ASP A 435 9.38 26.74 -17.81
CA ASP A 435 8.41 27.73 -18.28
C ASP A 435 7.06 27.14 -18.73
N GLU A 436 7.01 25.89 -19.22
CA GLU A 436 5.73 25.21 -19.46
C GLU A 436 5.01 24.88 -18.15
N GLU A 437 5.71 24.33 -17.16
CA GLU A 437 5.12 24.06 -15.85
C GLU A 437 4.71 25.35 -15.12
N HIS A 438 5.43 26.45 -15.33
CA HIS A 438 5.06 27.78 -14.84
C HIS A 438 3.81 28.34 -15.57
N ARG A 439 3.65 28.08 -16.88
CA ARG A 439 2.42 28.42 -17.62
C ARG A 439 1.23 27.59 -17.13
N LEU A 440 1.39 26.27 -17.01
CA LEU A 440 0.37 25.34 -16.52
C LEU A 440 0.00 25.57 -15.04
N LEU A 441 0.85 26.25 -14.26
CA LEU A 441 0.54 26.73 -12.90
C LEU A 441 -0.11 28.13 -12.89
N LYS A 442 0.06 28.95 -13.94
CA LYS A 442 -0.60 30.26 -14.09
C LYS A 442 -1.98 30.17 -14.71
N GLU A 443 -2.24 29.13 -15.49
CA GLU A 443 -3.60 28.77 -15.95
C GLU A 443 -4.53 28.39 -14.77
N GLU A 444 -4.01 28.26 -13.53
CA GLU A 444 -4.83 28.04 -12.32
C GLU A 444 -5.62 29.27 -11.81
N GLU A 445 -5.40 30.48 -12.32
CA GLU A 445 -6.17 31.67 -11.89
C GLU A 445 -7.52 31.86 -12.62
N ASP A 446 -7.74 31.20 -13.77
CA ASP A 446 -8.89 31.50 -14.67
C ASP A 446 -9.97 30.39 -14.70
N ASP A 447 -9.65 29.14 -14.32
CA ASP A 447 -10.63 28.03 -14.28
C ASP A 447 -11.25 27.84 -12.89
N THR A 448 -12.16 28.74 -12.54
CA THR A 448 -12.86 28.74 -11.24
C THR A 448 -13.98 27.70 -11.20
N LEU A 449 -13.63 26.46 -10.79
CA LEU A 449 -14.59 25.40 -10.47
C LEU A 449 -15.75 25.93 -9.62
N THR A 450 -16.95 25.97 -10.18
CA THR A 450 -18.14 26.49 -9.49
C THR A 450 -18.59 25.53 -8.39
N PRO A 451 -18.60 25.93 -7.10
CA PRO A 451 -18.93 25.04 -6.01
C PRO A 451 -20.44 24.83 -5.87
N ASN A 452 -20.88 23.58 -5.72
CA ASN A 452 -22.24 23.26 -5.28
C ASN A 452 -22.51 23.74 -3.85
N VAL A 453 -21.45 23.81 -3.03
CA VAL A 453 -21.53 24.21 -1.63
C VAL A 453 -20.21 24.79 -1.13
N THR A 454 -20.30 25.81 -0.27
CA THR A 454 -19.16 26.41 0.42
C THR A 454 -19.23 26.15 1.92
N VAL A 455 -18.15 25.65 2.50
CA VAL A 455 -17.91 25.50 3.93
C VAL A 455 -17.04 26.65 4.41
N ALA A 456 -17.42 27.32 5.50
CA ALA A 456 -16.62 28.37 6.12
C ALA A 456 -16.92 28.54 7.62
N GLN A 457 -15.87 28.46 8.45
CA GLN A 457 -16.00 28.60 9.91
C GLN A 457 -16.49 29.99 10.35
N ASP A 458 -16.25 31.02 9.52
CA ASP A 458 -16.71 32.40 9.74
C ASP A 458 -18.21 32.61 9.47
N GLY A 459 -18.94 31.60 8.97
CA GLY A 459 -20.36 31.69 8.62
C GLY A 459 -20.65 32.33 7.26
N THR A 460 -19.64 32.62 6.44
CA THR A 460 -19.80 33.12 5.05
C THR A 460 -19.95 32.00 4.01
N GLY A 461 -20.22 30.78 4.47
CA GLY A 461 -20.57 29.59 3.68
C GLY A 461 -21.92 29.02 4.13
N LYS A 462 -22.42 28.02 3.39
CA LYS A 462 -23.69 27.35 3.71
C LYS A 462 -23.59 26.49 4.99
N PHE A 463 -22.40 25.97 5.27
CA PHE A 463 -22.09 25.12 6.42
C PHE A 463 -20.82 25.59 7.12
N LYS A 464 -20.70 25.28 8.42
CA LYS A 464 -19.53 25.64 9.25
C LYS A 464 -18.52 24.51 9.35
N THR A 465 -18.99 23.26 9.28
CA THR A 465 -18.16 22.05 9.30
C THR A 465 -18.18 21.33 7.95
N ILE A 466 -17.17 20.50 7.71
CA ILE A 466 -17.09 19.70 6.49
C ILE A 466 -18.08 18.53 6.55
N ASN A 467 -18.26 17.92 7.73
CA ASN A 467 -19.23 16.85 7.91
C ASN A 467 -20.70 17.32 7.72
N GLU A 468 -21.06 18.56 8.06
CA GLU A 468 -22.36 19.15 7.70
C GLU A 468 -22.59 19.13 6.17
N ALA A 469 -21.60 19.56 5.38
CA ALA A 469 -21.71 19.62 3.93
C ALA A 469 -21.81 18.23 3.29
N LEU A 470 -21.09 17.24 3.83
CA LEU A 470 -21.16 15.85 3.37
C LEU A 470 -22.49 15.18 3.74
N ALA A 471 -23.03 15.46 4.94
CA ALA A 471 -24.33 14.95 5.37
C ALA A 471 -25.51 15.58 4.60
N ALA A 472 -25.33 16.79 4.08
CA ALA A 472 -26.31 17.49 3.25
C ALA A 472 -26.13 17.30 1.73
N MET A 473 -25.18 16.46 1.30
CA MET A 473 -25.01 16.09 -0.09
C MET A 473 -26.15 15.15 -0.53
N PRO A 474 -26.73 15.31 -1.74
CA PRO A 474 -27.80 14.41 -2.19
C PRO A 474 -27.30 12.96 -2.33
N PRO A 475 -28.15 11.94 -2.09
CA PRO A 475 -27.76 10.52 -2.16
C PRO A 475 -27.28 10.06 -3.54
N THR A 476 -27.68 10.78 -4.60
CA THR A 476 -27.21 10.64 -5.97
C THR A 476 -26.97 12.03 -6.55
N TYR A 477 -25.98 12.15 -7.44
CA TYR A 477 -25.66 13.39 -8.15
C TYR A 477 -25.07 13.03 -9.52
N GLU A 478 -25.48 13.74 -10.58
CA GLU A 478 -24.95 13.52 -11.92
C GLU A 478 -23.70 14.39 -12.16
N GLY A 479 -22.63 13.79 -12.66
CA GLY A 479 -21.35 14.47 -12.87
C GLY A 479 -20.47 14.48 -11.62
N ARG A 480 -19.97 15.67 -11.25
CA ARG A 480 -18.95 15.89 -10.20
C ARG A 480 -19.47 16.92 -9.20
N TYR A 481 -19.63 16.51 -7.93
CA TYR A 481 -20.08 17.39 -6.86
C TYR A 481 -18.90 18.17 -6.28
N VAL A 482 -19.03 19.48 -6.09
CA VAL A 482 -17.90 20.36 -5.72
C VAL A 482 -18.15 21.06 -4.39
N ILE A 483 -17.29 20.79 -3.40
CA ILE A 483 -17.24 21.47 -2.10
C ILE A 483 -16.05 22.43 -2.09
N PHE A 484 -16.32 23.72 -1.90
CA PHE A 484 -15.30 24.72 -1.55
C PHE A 484 -15.15 24.81 -0.03
N VAL A 485 -13.93 24.77 0.47
CA VAL A 485 -13.60 24.89 1.89
C VAL A 485 -12.74 26.13 2.09
N LYS A 486 -13.29 27.18 2.71
CA LYS A 486 -12.53 28.40 3.02
C LYS A 486 -11.45 28.11 4.08
N LYS A 487 -10.45 29.00 4.14
CA LYS A 487 -9.38 28.99 5.14
C LYS A 487 -9.94 28.81 6.55
N GLY A 488 -9.29 27.95 7.32
CA GLY A 488 -9.78 27.47 8.59
C GLY A 488 -9.04 26.20 9.01
N VAL A 489 -9.12 25.90 10.31
CA VAL A 489 -8.59 24.67 10.89
C VAL A 489 -9.78 23.84 11.36
N TYR A 490 -10.15 22.87 10.55
CA TYR A 490 -11.31 21.99 10.73
C TYR A 490 -10.87 20.80 11.58
N ALA A 491 -11.08 20.92 12.89
CA ALA A 491 -10.77 19.88 13.87
C ALA A 491 -11.84 18.75 13.80
N GLU A 492 -11.83 18.01 12.70
CA GLU A 492 -12.83 17.01 12.33
C GLU A 492 -12.15 15.71 11.86
N THR A 493 -12.73 14.57 12.21
CA THR A 493 -12.54 13.36 11.38
C THR A 493 -13.53 13.45 10.22
N VAL A 494 -13.05 13.31 8.98
CA VAL A 494 -13.89 13.45 7.77
C VAL A 494 -13.77 12.18 6.93
N ILE A 495 -14.92 11.58 6.58
CA ILE A 495 -14.99 10.29 5.88
C ILE A 495 -15.81 10.44 4.59
N ILE A 496 -15.14 10.39 3.45
CA ILE A 496 -15.74 10.38 2.13
C ILE A 496 -16.09 8.93 1.76
N THR A 497 -17.34 8.52 2.00
CA THR A 497 -17.80 7.13 1.85
C THR A 497 -17.85 6.68 0.37
N LYS A 498 -17.87 5.35 0.10
CA LYS A 498 -17.98 4.78 -1.26
C LYS A 498 -19.12 5.39 -2.11
N LYS A 499 -20.21 5.83 -1.47
CA LYS A 499 -21.38 6.44 -2.13
C LYS A 499 -21.14 7.85 -2.67
N MET A 500 -20.08 8.53 -2.24
CA MET A 500 -19.77 9.93 -2.57
C MET A 500 -18.94 10.04 -3.86
N VAL A 501 -19.35 9.29 -4.89
CA VAL A 501 -18.65 9.15 -6.18
C VAL A 501 -18.43 10.52 -6.84
N ASN A 502 -17.27 10.73 -7.45
CA ASN A 502 -16.90 11.98 -8.14
C ASN A 502 -17.01 13.25 -7.27
N LEU A 503 -16.83 13.15 -5.95
CA LEU A 503 -16.68 14.33 -5.10
C LEU A 503 -15.35 15.05 -5.38
N THR A 504 -15.39 16.37 -5.54
CA THR A 504 -14.23 17.26 -5.46
C THR A 504 -14.33 18.13 -4.20
N MET A 505 -13.24 18.20 -3.44
CA MET A 505 -13.04 19.20 -2.38
C MET A 505 -11.88 20.13 -2.78
N TYR A 506 -12.05 21.44 -2.68
CA TYR A 506 -10.95 22.38 -2.87
C TYR A 506 -10.92 23.51 -1.83
N GLY A 507 -9.75 24.07 -1.57
CA GLY A 507 -9.59 25.14 -0.57
C GLY A 507 -8.70 26.30 -1.00
N GLU A 508 -8.65 27.34 -0.18
CA GLU A 508 -7.89 28.58 -0.44
C GLU A 508 -6.34 28.42 -0.38
N GLY A 509 -5.84 27.18 -0.33
CA GLY A 509 -4.42 26.84 -0.20
C GLY A 509 -4.18 25.78 0.87
N SER A 510 -3.26 24.85 0.64
CA SER A 510 -3.04 23.67 1.49
C SER A 510 -2.36 23.95 2.83
N GLN A 511 -1.94 25.20 3.06
CA GLN A 511 -1.53 25.73 4.37
C GLN A 511 -2.59 26.65 5.02
N LYS A 512 -3.75 26.84 4.38
CA LYS A 512 -4.84 27.72 4.84
C LYS A 512 -6.11 26.94 5.20
N SER A 513 -6.45 25.92 4.42
CA SER A 513 -7.68 25.12 4.58
C SER A 513 -7.28 23.71 5.02
N ILE A 514 -7.28 23.48 6.34
CA ILE A 514 -6.62 22.31 6.95
C ILE A 514 -7.64 21.49 7.75
N ILE A 515 -7.77 20.20 7.43
CA ILE A 515 -8.47 19.21 8.25
C ILE A 515 -7.47 18.60 9.24
N THR A 516 -7.80 18.53 10.53
CA THR A 516 -6.85 18.06 11.55
C THR A 516 -7.46 17.20 12.67
N GLY A 517 -6.66 16.28 13.19
CA GLY A 517 -6.96 15.40 14.31
C GLY A 517 -5.68 14.89 15.01
N ASP A 518 -5.84 13.96 15.95
CA ASP A 518 -4.78 13.47 16.84
C ASP A 518 -4.89 11.97 17.21
N LYS A 519 -5.83 11.24 16.59
CA LYS A 519 -6.02 9.80 16.78
C LYS A 519 -4.75 9.02 16.44
N ASN A 520 -4.44 8.01 17.26
CA ASN A 520 -3.16 7.30 17.18
C ASN A 520 -3.21 5.91 17.84
N PHE A 521 -2.20 5.08 17.57
CA PHE A 521 -2.11 3.71 18.08
C PHE A 521 -1.83 3.59 19.57
N VAL A 522 -1.02 4.48 20.15
CA VAL A 522 -0.68 4.45 21.59
C VAL A 522 -1.91 4.61 22.48
N ASP A 523 -2.90 5.38 22.04
CA ASP A 523 -4.16 5.58 22.76
C ASP A 523 -5.22 4.50 22.45
N GLY A 524 -4.81 3.36 21.87
CA GLY A 524 -5.67 2.18 21.71
C GLY A 524 -6.64 2.26 20.54
N ILE A 525 -6.26 2.91 19.44
CA ILE A 525 -6.99 2.96 18.16
C ILE A 525 -6.15 2.25 17.09
N PRO A 526 -6.63 1.16 16.46
CA PRO A 526 -5.89 0.50 15.36
C PRO A 526 -5.58 1.47 14.21
N THR A 527 -4.40 1.36 13.59
CA THR A 527 -3.88 2.30 12.58
C THR A 527 -4.91 2.74 11.54
N TYR A 528 -5.70 1.79 11.02
CA TYR A 528 -6.74 2.00 10.01
C TYR A 528 -7.81 3.06 10.41
N HIS A 529 -8.10 3.18 11.70
CA HIS A 529 -9.05 4.14 12.29
C HIS A 529 -8.38 5.39 12.89
N THR A 530 -7.04 5.50 12.82
CA THR A 530 -6.32 6.72 13.24
C THR A 530 -6.41 7.86 12.22
N ALA A 531 -6.87 7.56 11.00
CA ALA A 531 -6.97 8.50 9.90
C ALA A 531 -7.84 9.72 10.23
N THR A 532 -7.27 10.92 10.09
CA THR A 532 -8.00 12.20 10.19
C THR A 532 -8.92 12.41 8.98
N PHE A 533 -8.39 12.19 7.78
CA PHE A 533 -9.15 12.22 6.53
C PHE A 533 -9.22 10.82 5.90
N VAL A 534 -10.40 10.38 5.48
CA VAL A 534 -10.62 9.07 4.84
C VAL A 534 -11.32 9.26 3.50
N VAL A 535 -10.76 8.67 2.44
CA VAL A 535 -11.37 8.63 1.10
C VAL A 535 -11.64 7.18 0.71
N ALA A 536 -12.90 6.82 0.58
CA ALA A 536 -13.36 5.55 -0.01
C ALA A 536 -14.18 5.75 -1.30
N ALA A 537 -14.54 6.99 -1.65
CA ALA A 537 -15.23 7.30 -2.89
C ALA A 537 -14.35 7.10 -4.14
N PRO A 538 -14.85 6.39 -5.17
CA PRO A 538 -14.26 6.40 -6.50
C PRO A 538 -14.29 7.80 -7.15
N GLY A 539 -13.25 8.15 -7.90
CA GLY A 539 -13.16 9.41 -8.64
C GLY A 539 -13.04 10.67 -7.76
N PHE A 540 -12.69 10.51 -6.48
CA PHE A 540 -12.50 11.63 -5.56
C PHE A 540 -11.34 12.54 -5.98
N MET A 541 -11.50 13.85 -5.80
CA MET A 541 -10.43 14.83 -5.98
C MET A 541 -10.29 15.77 -4.78
N ALA A 542 -9.06 16.04 -4.36
CA ALA A 542 -8.71 17.20 -3.53
C ALA A 542 -7.79 18.17 -4.26
N LYS A 543 -8.07 19.48 -4.19
CA LYS A 543 -7.18 20.56 -4.67
C LYS A 543 -6.88 21.58 -3.57
N SER A 544 -5.60 21.90 -3.35
CA SER A 544 -5.20 22.98 -2.42
C SER A 544 -5.71 22.81 -0.98
N MET A 545 -5.74 21.56 -0.48
CA MET A 545 -6.19 21.18 0.87
C MET A 545 -5.05 20.67 1.76
N GLY A 546 -5.13 20.89 3.07
CA GLY A 546 -4.24 20.32 4.07
C GLY A 546 -4.91 19.22 4.91
N PHE A 547 -4.18 18.16 5.22
CA PHE A 547 -4.61 17.02 6.04
C PHE A 547 -3.52 16.74 7.09
N LYS A 548 -3.87 16.77 8.38
CA LYS A 548 -2.86 16.84 9.45
C LYS A 548 -3.21 16.01 10.69
N ASN A 549 -2.38 15.03 11.02
CA ASN A 549 -2.41 14.36 12.31
C ASN A 549 -1.36 14.98 13.26
N THR A 550 -1.79 15.37 14.45
CA THR A 550 -0.99 16.15 15.43
C THR A 550 -0.46 15.32 16.60
N ALA A 551 -0.74 14.01 16.66
CA ALA A 551 -0.40 13.13 17.79
C ALA A 551 1.09 13.13 18.19
N GLY A 552 2.00 13.32 17.22
CA GLY A 552 3.44 13.41 17.46
C GLY A 552 4.17 12.05 17.47
N PRO A 553 5.53 12.07 17.42
CA PRO A 553 6.34 10.85 17.23
C PRO A 553 6.30 9.89 18.44
N ASN A 554 5.84 10.37 19.60
CA ASN A 554 5.65 9.58 20.82
C ASN A 554 4.37 8.72 20.81
N LYS A 555 3.48 8.90 19.82
CA LYS A 555 2.18 8.22 19.73
C LYS A 555 2.14 7.08 18.70
N HIS A 556 3.30 6.76 18.11
CA HIS A 556 3.46 5.79 17.02
C HIS A 556 2.54 6.08 15.84
N GLN A 557 1.86 5.07 15.26
CA GLN A 557 1.05 5.21 14.06
C GLN A 557 -0.08 6.22 14.24
N ALA A 558 -0.13 7.24 13.39
CA ALA A 558 -1.07 8.35 13.49
C ALA A 558 -1.37 8.96 12.11
N VAL A 559 -2.32 8.35 11.40
CA VAL A 559 -2.58 8.65 9.98
C VAL A 559 -3.21 10.03 9.77
N ALA A 560 -2.67 10.82 8.84
CA ALA A 560 -3.25 12.09 8.42
C ALA A 560 -4.31 11.89 7.33
N ALA A 561 -4.02 11.06 6.32
CA ALA A 561 -4.99 10.67 5.30
C ALA A 561 -4.91 9.17 4.96
N ARG A 562 -6.07 8.50 4.87
CA ARG A 562 -6.23 7.15 4.33
C ARG A 562 -7.01 7.22 3.02
N VAL A 563 -6.46 6.64 1.95
CA VAL A 563 -7.09 6.63 0.62
C VAL A 563 -7.28 5.19 0.17
N SER A 564 -8.54 4.79 0.08
CA SER A 564 -9.05 3.45 -0.24
C SER A 564 -10.09 3.49 -1.39
N GLY A 565 -10.18 4.59 -2.15
CA GLY A 565 -11.06 4.75 -3.31
C GLY A 565 -10.25 4.77 -4.62
N ASP A 566 -10.78 4.14 -5.68
CA ASP A 566 -10.15 4.08 -7.00
C ASP A 566 -10.21 5.43 -7.75
N LYS A 567 -9.22 5.68 -8.61
CA LYS A 567 -9.08 6.90 -9.42
C LYS A 567 -9.10 8.19 -8.58
N ALA A 568 -8.46 8.15 -7.40
CA ALA A 568 -8.37 9.28 -6.48
C ALA A 568 -7.23 10.25 -6.88
N ILE A 569 -7.50 11.57 -6.82
CA ILE A 569 -6.57 12.63 -7.25
C ILE A 569 -6.31 13.64 -6.12
N PHE A 570 -5.05 14.02 -5.93
CA PHE A 570 -4.63 15.08 -5.01
C PHE A 570 -3.70 16.08 -5.71
N LEU A 571 -4.11 17.35 -5.79
CA LEU A 571 -3.40 18.43 -6.47
C LEU A 571 -3.03 19.54 -5.47
N ASN A 572 -1.75 19.92 -5.38
CA ASN A 572 -1.28 20.98 -4.47
C ASN A 572 -1.70 20.73 -2.98
N CYS A 573 -1.88 19.46 -2.60
CA CYS A 573 -2.34 19.06 -1.27
C CYS A 573 -1.17 18.86 -0.30
N ARG A 574 -1.43 18.94 1.00
CA ARG A 574 -0.43 18.84 2.07
C ARG A 574 -0.83 17.78 3.08
N PHE A 575 0.08 16.86 3.38
CA PHE A 575 -0.10 15.73 4.29
C PHE A 575 0.96 15.83 5.39
N GLU A 576 0.55 16.11 6.63
CA GLU A 576 1.47 16.32 7.75
C GLU A 576 1.21 15.34 8.90
N GLY A 577 2.28 14.66 9.33
CA GLY A 577 2.25 13.80 10.50
C GLY A 577 3.65 13.50 11.00
N PHE A 578 3.84 12.28 11.51
CA PHE A 578 5.12 11.69 11.88
C PHE A 578 5.18 10.27 11.33
N GLN A 579 4.90 9.26 12.16
CA GLN A 579 4.81 7.88 11.72
C GLN A 579 3.46 7.62 11.00
N ASP A 580 3.48 6.83 9.92
CA ASP A 580 2.29 6.38 9.17
C ASP A 580 1.44 7.55 8.59
N THR A 581 2.06 8.63 8.11
CA THR A 581 1.35 9.88 7.75
C THR A 581 0.32 9.72 6.62
N LEU A 582 0.70 9.14 5.48
CA LEU A 582 -0.17 8.92 4.32
C LEU A 582 -0.33 7.43 4.06
N TYR A 583 -1.56 6.93 4.23
CA TYR A 583 -1.92 5.55 3.97
C TYR A 583 -2.60 5.44 2.60
N ALA A 584 -1.79 5.28 1.56
CA ALA A 584 -2.20 5.00 0.19
C ALA A 584 -2.60 3.51 0.11
N HIS A 585 -3.79 3.21 0.65
CA HIS A 585 -4.22 1.89 1.07
C HIS A 585 -4.48 0.92 -0.11
N THR A 586 -5.34 1.29 -1.06
CA THR A 586 -5.79 0.41 -2.16
C THR A 586 -6.09 1.20 -3.44
N HIS A 587 -6.23 0.48 -4.57
CA HIS A 587 -6.65 0.99 -5.89
C HIS A 587 -5.69 2.02 -6.54
N ARG A 588 -6.11 2.68 -7.63
CA ARG A 588 -5.28 3.64 -8.40
C ARG A 588 -5.38 5.05 -7.83
N GLN A 589 -4.23 5.72 -7.63
CA GLN A 589 -4.14 7.03 -6.99
C GLN A 589 -3.08 7.92 -7.64
N PHE A 590 -3.36 9.22 -7.77
CA PHE A 590 -2.44 10.21 -8.34
C PHE A 590 -2.27 11.42 -7.41
N TYR A 591 -1.02 11.77 -7.11
CA TYR A 591 -0.64 12.88 -6.25
C TYR A 591 0.30 13.81 -7.04
N ARG A 592 -0.07 15.08 -7.27
CA ARG A 592 0.77 16.06 -7.97
C ARG A 592 0.99 17.35 -7.18
N SER A 593 2.22 17.85 -7.22
CA SER A 593 2.66 19.07 -6.53
C SER A 593 2.33 19.06 -5.03
N CYS A 594 2.20 17.86 -4.45
CA CYS A 594 1.82 17.69 -3.06
C CYS A 594 3.04 17.80 -2.13
N VAL A 595 2.79 18.19 -0.88
CA VAL A 595 3.79 18.18 0.18
C VAL A 595 3.45 17.06 1.16
N ILE A 596 4.33 16.08 1.32
CA ILE A 596 4.14 14.94 2.22
C ILE A 596 5.27 14.96 3.24
N THR A 597 4.95 14.90 4.55
CA THR A 597 5.98 14.99 5.59
C THR A 597 5.72 14.11 6.81
N GLY A 598 6.75 13.34 7.20
CA GLY A 598 6.71 12.39 8.31
C GLY A 598 8.09 11.80 8.65
N THR A 599 8.11 10.69 9.38
CA THR A 599 9.33 10.06 9.92
C THR A 599 9.46 8.59 9.55
N ILE A 600 8.61 7.73 10.10
CA ILE A 600 8.62 6.28 9.90
C ILE A 600 7.47 5.90 8.98
N ASP A 601 7.75 5.09 7.96
CA ASP A 601 6.78 4.48 7.05
C ASP A 601 5.72 5.48 6.54
N PHE A 602 6.12 6.74 6.31
CA PHE A 602 5.15 7.83 6.24
C PHE A 602 4.41 7.94 4.90
N ILE A 603 4.80 7.12 3.91
CA ILE A 603 4.00 6.73 2.75
C ILE A 603 3.90 5.19 2.76
N PHE A 604 2.76 4.64 3.15
CA PHE A 604 2.56 3.20 3.30
C PHE A 604 1.18 2.76 2.78
N GLY A 605 0.95 1.45 2.69
CA GLY A 605 -0.22 0.88 2.03
C GLY A 605 0.14 0.12 0.74
N ASP A 606 -0.89 -0.26 -0.01
CA ASP A 606 -0.78 -1.13 -1.17
C ASP A 606 -1.62 -0.61 -2.36
N ALA A 607 -1.74 0.71 -2.51
CA ALA A 607 -2.28 1.30 -3.73
C ALA A 607 -1.30 1.21 -4.92
N ALA A 608 -1.83 1.30 -6.13
CA ALA A 608 -1.07 1.72 -7.31
C ALA A 608 -1.02 3.26 -7.29
N SER A 609 0.08 3.85 -6.80
CA SER A 609 0.20 5.30 -6.59
C SER A 609 1.37 5.91 -7.35
N VAL A 610 1.11 6.98 -8.11
CA VAL A 610 2.17 7.85 -8.63
C VAL A 610 2.14 9.19 -7.91
N PHE A 611 3.29 9.53 -7.33
CA PHE A 611 3.62 10.83 -6.75
C PHE A 611 4.48 11.59 -7.78
N GLN A 612 3.98 12.70 -8.29
CA GLN A 612 4.61 13.47 -9.36
C GLN A 612 4.88 14.92 -8.94
N ASN A 613 6.09 15.44 -9.16
CA ASN A 613 6.48 16.80 -8.78
C ASN A 613 6.27 17.12 -7.28
N CYS A 614 6.29 16.11 -6.40
CA CYS A 614 5.97 16.27 -4.98
C CYS A 614 7.20 16.62 -4.13
N LEU A 615 6.98 17.33 -3.03
CA LEU A 615 7.98 17.61 -2.01
C LEU A 615 7.82 16.61 -0.85
N ILE A 616 8.84 15.79 -0.65
CA ILE A 616 8.87 14.70 0.33
C ILE A 616 9.80 15.12 1.46
N TYR A 617 9.24 15.68 2.54
CA TYR A 617 10.02 16.22 3.67
C TYR A 617 10.16 15.22 4.79
N VAL A 618 11.37 14.70 4.99
CA VAL A 618 11.72 13.84 6.11
C VAL A 618 11.95 14.68 7.35
N ARG A 619 11.28 14.32 8.46
CA ARG A 619 11.29 15.08 9.72
C ARG A 619 12.26 14.50 10.73
N GLN A 620 12.43 15.19 11.86
CA GLN A 620 13.19 14.66 12.99
C GLN A 620 12.35 13.61 13.75
N PRO A 621 12.83 12.36 13.91
CA PRO A 621 12.16 11.34 14.70
C PRO A 621 12.62 11.37 16.16
N ASN A 622 12.09 10.48 17.00
CA ASN A 622 12.61 10.32 18.36
C ASN A 622 14.04 9.72 18.36
N PRO A 623 14.85 9.97 19.41
CA PRO A 623 16.17 9.36 19.55
C PRO A 623 16.15 7.84 19.38
N ASN A 624 17.13 7.30 18.63
CA ASN A 624 17.27 5.89 18.27
C ASN A 624 16.22 5.34 17.27
N GLN A 625 15.29 6.16 16.76
CA GLN A 625 14.49 5.80 15.59
C GLN A 625 15.28 6.03 14.29
N LYS A 626 14.85 5.34 13.22
CA LYS A 626 15.27 5.56 11.83
C LYS A 626 14.12 6.22 11.09
N ASN A 627 14.42 7.03 10.08
CA ASN A 627 13.40 7.51 9.15
C ASN A 627 13.25 6.57 7.96
N ILE A 628 12.02 6.35 7.49
CA ILE A 628 11.69 5.54 6.33
C ILE A 628 10.62 6.28 5.53
N ILE A 629 10.87 6.51 4.24
CA ILE A 629 9.92 7.19 3.35
C ILE A 629 8.79 6.24 2.95
N THR A 630 9.08 5.10 2.30
CA THR A 630 8.04 4.15 1.86
C THR A 630 8.02 2.83 2.61
N ALA A 631 6.82 2.34 2.95
CA ALA A 631 6.57 0.96 3.39
C ALA A 631 5.44 0.34 2.55
N GLN A 632 5.79 -0.16 1.36
CA GLN A 632 4.81 -0.65 0.38
C GLN A 632 4.38 -2.10 0.69
N GLY A 633 3.07 -2.35 0.59
CA GLY A 633 2.38 -3.52 1.16
C GLY A 633 2.00 -4.64 0.19
N ARG A 634 2.62 -4.77 -1.00
CA ARG A 634 2.22 -5.79 -1.98
C ARG A 634 2.55 -7.22 -1.53
N LYS A 635 1.54 -8.10 -1.44
CA LYS A 635 1.66 -9.48 -0.92
C LYS A 635 1.70 -10.56 -2.00
N ASP A 636 1.17 -10.30 -3.20
CA ASP A 636 1.21 -11.23 -4.33
C ASP A 636 1.90 -10.60 -5.56
N LYS A 637 2.59 -11.46 -6.33
CA LYS A 637 3.34 -11.07 -7.53
C LYS A 637 2.45 -10.52 -8.66
N HIS A 638 1.18 -10.93 -8.74
CA HIS A 638 0.20 -10.56 -9.76
C HIS A 638 -0.51 -9.23 -9.51
N GLU A 639 -0.42 -8.67 -8.30
CA GLU A 639 -1.04 -7.38 -7.98
C GLU A 639 -0.44 -6.24 -8.82
N THR A 640 -1.29 -5.31 -9.27
CA THR A 640 -0.91 -4.13 -10.07
C THR A 640 -0.28 -3.01 -9.23
N THR A 641 -0.29 -3.17 -7.91
CA THR A 641 0.00 -2.15 -6.90
C THR A 641 1.49 -1.77 -6.77
N GLY A 642 1.78 -0.62 -6.16
CA GLY A 642 3.16 -0.14 -6.02
C GLY A 642 3.23 1.38 -5.96
N PHE A 643 4.31 1.91 -5.40
CA PHE A 643 4.55 3.35 -5.28
C PHE A 643 5.60 3.81 -6.27
N VAL A 644 5.30 4.89 -6.99
CA VAL A 644 6.23 5.56 -7.91
C VAL A 644 6.42 7.00 -7.49
N LEU A 645 7.64 7.38 -7.12
CA LEU A 645 8.03 8.77 -6.89
C LEU A 645 8.73 9.27 -8.15
N GLN A 646 8.04 10.06 -8.97
CA GLN A 646 8.53 10.63 -10.22
C GLN A 646 8.79 12.13 -10.08
N ASN A 647 9.98 12.60 -10.46
CA ASN A 647 10.34 14.03 -10.45
C ASN A 647 10.06 14.71 -9.09
N CYS A 648 10.24 13.97 -7.99
CA CYS A 648 10.00 14.45 -6.63
C CYS A 648 11.30 14.97 -6.00
N ASN A 649 11.17 15.80 -4.96
CA ASN A 649 12.31 16.23 -4.15
C ASN A 649 12.25 15.58 -2.77
N ILE A 650 13.22 14.71 -2.47
CA ILE A 650 13.41 14.08 -1.15
C ILE A 650 14.37 14.95 -0.33
N LEU A 651 13.80 15.67 0.64
CA LEU A 651 14.44 16.77 1.37
C LEU A 651 14.34 16.56 2.88
N PRO A 652 15.30 17.05 3.68
CA PRO A 652 15.13 17.16 5.13
C PRO A 652 14.29 18.39 5.48
N GLU A 653 13.34 18.27 6.42
CA GLU A 653 12.64 19.41 7.03
C GLU A 653 13.66 20.33 7.74
N ALA A 654 13.43 21.65 7.77
CA ALA A 654 14.44 22.61 8.25
C ALA A 654 15.01 22.32 9.67
N PRO A 655 14.22 21.89 10.69
CA PRO A 655 14.76 21.48 11.98
C PRO A 655 15.61 20.20 11.88
N PHE A 656 15.16 19.23 11.07
CA PHE A 656 15.86 17.97 10.86
C PHE A 656 17.20 18.17 10.14
N LYS A 657 17.28 19.08 9.18
CA LYS A 657 18.50 19.37 8.40
C LYS A 657 19.72 19.71 9.26
N VAL A 658 19.51 20.28 10.46
CA VAL A 658 20.60 20.64 11.40
C VAL A 658 21.16 19.41 12.14
N VAL A 659 20.38 18.33 12.27
CA VAL A 659 20.70 17.13 13.06
C VAL A 659 20.64 15.84 12.25
N SER A 660 20.48 15.92 10.93
CA SER A 660 20.18 14.78 10.06
C SER A 660 21.28 13.71 10.09
N ASN A 661 22.53 14.11 10.24
CA ASN A 661 23.69 13.23 10.43
C ASN A 661 23.66 12.38 11.73
N GLN A 662 22.70 12.62 12.63
CA GLN A 662 22.50 11.84 13.86
C GLN A 662 21.47 10.71 13.68
N PHE A 663 20.76 10.65 12.54
CA PHE A 663 19.66 9.73 12.28
C PHE A 663 19.77 9.06 10.90
N GLN A 664 19.71 7.74 10.84
CA GLN A 664 19.67 7.04 9.55
C GLN A 664 18.30 7.22 8.89
N SER A 665 18.29 7.59 7.61
CA SER A 665 17.08 7.81 6.81
C SER A 665 17.11 6.96 5.54
N TYR A 666 16.01 6.30 5.18
CA TYR A 666 15.94 5.35 4.06
C TYR A 666 14.78 5.66 3.12
N LEU A 667 14.98 5.31 1.85
CA LEU A 667 13.99 5.39 0.78
C LEU A 667 12.79 4.47 1.02
N GLY A 668 13.01 3.29 1.60
CA GLY A 668 11.92 2.39 2.00
C GLY A 668 12.36 1.08 2.65
N ARG A 669 11.37 0.31 3.11
CA ARG A 669 11.52 -1.07 3.61
C ARG A 669 10.32 -1.96 3.24
N PRO A 670 10.52 -3.27 2.99
CA PRO A 670 9.49 -4.12 2.39
C PRO A 670 8.51 -4.64 3.43
N TRP A 671 7.37 -3.94 3.60
CA TRP A 671 6.34 -4.35 4.57
C TRP A 671 5.73 -5.71 4.23
N LYS A 672 5.59 -6.04 2.94
CA LYS A 672 5.10 -7.33 2.44
C LYS A 672 5.99 -7.92 1.34
N LEU A 673 5.76 -9.20 1.04
CA LEU A 673 6.69 -10.11 0.34
C LEU A 673 7.10 -9.64 -1.07
N TYR A 674 6.22 -8.98 -1.81
CA TYR A 674 6.47 -8.52 -3.19
C TYR A 674 6.48 -6.98 -3.30
N SER A 675 6.75 -6.30 -2.17
CA SER A 675 6.84 -4.84 -2.01
C SER A 675 7.47 -4.14 -3.22
N ARG A 676 6.77 -3.19 -3.82
CA ARG A 676 7.18 -2.51 -5.05
C ARG A 676 7.24 -0.98 -4.88
N THR A 677 8.45 -0.43 -4.95
CA THR A 677 8.70 1.03 -4.93
C THR A 677 9.67 1.41 -6.04
N ILE A 678 9.35 2.43 -6.82
CA ILE A 678 10.22 3.00 -7.85
C ILE A 678 10.43 4.48 -7.53
N ILE A 679 11.69 4.91 -7.51
CA ILE A 679 12.06 6.33 -7.33
C ILE A 679 12.83 6.74 -8.58
N MET A 680 12.26 7.66 -9.35
CA MET A 680 12.78 8.00 -10.67
C MET A 680 12.75 9.50 -10.97
N GLN A 681 13.76 9.97 -11.71
CA GLN A 681 13.94 11.38 -12.11
C GLN A 681 13.92 12.37 -10.92
N SER A 682 14.15 11.89 -9.70
CA SER A 682 13.90 12.62 -8.45
C SER A 682 15.20 13.14 -7.82
N LEU A 683 15.13 14.26 -7.12
CA LEU A 683 16.23 14.78 -6.29
C LEU A 683 16.28 14.04 -4.96
N ILE A 684 17.47 13.58 -4.57
CA ILE A 684 17.73 12.88 -3.30
C ILE A 684 18.91 13.55 -2.60
N GLU A 685 18.66 14.17 -1.45
CA GLU A 685 19.69 14.83 -0.64
C GLU A 685 20.53 13.85 0.20
N ASP A 686 21.66 14.34 0.74
CA ASP A 686 22.76 13.54 1.32
C ASP A 686 22.44 12.85 2.65
N PHE A 687 21.33 13.21 3.30
CA PHE A 687 20.87 12.63 4.56
C PHE A 687 20.32 11.20 4.43
N ILE A 688 20.08 10.73 3.20
CA ILE A 688 19.70 9.34 2.94
C ILE A 688 20.93 8.43 3.10
N ASP A 689 20.79 7.39 3.90
CA ASP A 689 21.85 6.39 4.15
C ASP A 689 22.33 5.81 2.80
N PRO A 690 23.65 5.68 2.54
CA PRO A 690 24.16 5.16 1.27
C PRO A 690 23.61 3.79 0.86
N ALA A 691 23.21 2.96 1.82
CA ALA A 691 22.51 1.70 1.58
C ALA A 691 21.18 1.89 0.82
N GLY A 692 20.54 3.05 0.99
CA GLY A 692 19.30 3.51 0.36
C GLY A 692 18.04 2.88 0.94
N TRP A 693 18.05 1.57 1.12
CA TRP A 693 16.90 0.77 1.53
C TRP A 693 17.22 0.01 2.82
N LEU A 694 16.18 -0.27 3.63
CA LEU A 694 16.31 -0.93 4.94
C LEU A 694 15.56 -2.27 4.94
N GLU A 695 16.14 -3.29 5.57
CA GLU A 695 15.46 -4.59 5.76
C GLU A 695 14.19 -4.42 6.61
N TRP A 696 13.16 -5.23 6.33
CA TRP A 696 12.02 -5.34 7.26
C TRP A 696 12.39 -6.22 8.46
N GLN A 697 12.78 -7.47 8.18
CA GLN A 697 13.27 -8.42 9.18
C GLN A 697 14.11 -9.51 8.51
N GLY A 698 15.41 -9.57 8.81
CA GLY A 698 16.31 -10.58 8.24
C GLY A 698 16.37 -10.50 6.72
N ASP A 699 16.22 -11.65 6.06
CA ASP A 699 16.20 -11.81 4.60
C ASP A 699 14.78 -11.77 3.98
N PHE A 700 13.76 -11.42 4.77
CA PHE A 700 12.37 -11.30 4.29
C PHE A 700 12.25 -10.34 3.10
N ALA A 701 11.54 -10.80 2.07
CA ALA A 701 11.26 -10.10 0.81
C ALA A 701 12.46 -9.71 -0.06
N LEU A 702 13.72 -9.85 0.39
CA LEU A 702 14.90 -9.29 -0.30
C LEU A 702 15.13 -9.84 -1.71
N ASN A 703 14.60 -11.03 -2.01
CA ASN A 703 14.67 -11.70 -3.31
C ASN A 703 13.39 -11.56 -4.18
N THR A 704 12.32 -10.99 -3.63
CA THR A 704 10.97 -10.94 -4.25
C THR A 704 10.38 -9.54 -4.37
N LEU A 705 10.87 -8.57 -3.58
CA LEU A 705 10.56 -7.16 -3.72
C LEU A 705 11.07 -6.60 -5.07
N PHE A 706 10.55 -5.43 -5.47
CA PHE A 706 11.07 -4.67 -6.61
C PHE A 706 11.34 -3.23 -6.20
N TYR A 707 12.61 -2.89 -5.92
CA TYR A 707 13.06 -1.54 -5.61
C TYR A 707 13.90 -0.98 -6.74
N GLY A 708 13.28 -0.09 -7.53
CA GLY A 708 13.86 0.51 -8.73
C GLY A 708 14.35 1.94 -8.52
N GLU A 709 15.58 2.24 -8.93
CA GLU A 709 16.11 3.61 -9.02
C GLU A 709 16.43 3.94 -10.49
N PHE A 710 15.98 5.08 -11.01
CA PHE A 710 16.23 5.53 -12.39
C PHE A 710 16.49 7.04 -12.50
N ASN A 711 17.65 7.42 -13.03
CA ASN A 711 18.00 8.81 -13.38
C ASN A 711 17.73 9.84 -12.24
N ASN A 712 17.94 9.44 -10.99
CA ASN A 712 17.83 10.33 -9.83
C ASN A 712 19.05 11.26 -9.73
N THR A 713 18.87 12.41 -9.10
CA THR A 713 19.89 13.47 -8.98
C THR A 713 20.11 13.87 -7.52
N GLY A 714 21.12 14.70 -7.25
CA GLY A 714 21.49 15.10 -5.89
C GLY A 714 22.48 14.13 -5.21
N PRO A 715 23.05 14.54 -4.06
CA PRO A 715 24.17 13.82 -3.45
C PRO A 715 23.79 12.44 -2.85
N GLY A 716 22.52 12.23 -2.46
CA GLY A 716 22.00 10.94 -1.97
C GLY A 716 21.63 9.93 -3.07
N ALA A 717 21.59 10.36 -4.34
CA ALA A 717 21.19 9.52 -5.47
C ALA A 717 22.28 8.54 -5.96
N ARG A 718 23.48 8.54 -5.36
CA ARG A 718 24.55 7.60 -5.73
C ARG A 718 24.18 6.15 -5.38
N THR A 719 24.23 5.26 -6.37
CA THR A 719 23.78 3.87 -6.20
C THR A 719 24.89 2.84 -5.98
N ASP A 720 26.17 3.26 -6.08
CA ASP A 720 27.35 2.42 -5.89
C ASP A 720 27.37 1.68 -4.55
N ARG A 721 27.02 2.38 -3.45
CA ARG A 721 26.99 1.85 -2.08
C ARG A 721 25.63 1.28 -1.64
N ARG A 722 24.63 1.20 -2.53
CA ARG A 722 23.32 0.60 -2.21
C ARG A 722 23.43 -0.88 -1.84
N VAL A 723 22.45 -1.36 -1.08
CA VAL A 723 22.25 -2.79 -0.78
C VAL A 723 22.29 -3.67 -2.04
N LYS A 724 22.77 -4.91 -1.90
CA LYS A 724 22.96 -5.87 -3.02
C LYS A 724 21.93 -7.00 -3.04
N TRP A 725 20.71 -6.72 -2.58
CA TRP A 725 19.58 -7.64 -2.61
C TRP A 725 19.11 -7.87 -4.05
N ALA A 726 18.67 -9.09 -4.41
CA ALA A 726 18.26 -9.41 -5.78
C ALA A 726 17.04 -8.59 -6.27
N GLY A 727 16.15 -8.18 -5.35
CA GLY A 727 15.01 -7.31 -5.67
C GLY A 727 15.35 -5.82 -5.87
N ARG A 728 16.55 -5.36 -5.48
CA ARG A 728 16.96 -3.94 -5.59
C ARG A 728 17.77 -3.74 -6.87
N ARG A 729 17.29 -2.86 -7.77
CA ARG A 729 17.82 -2.72 -9.13
C ARG A 729 17.96 -1.25 -9.55
N ASP A 730 19.09 -0.94 -10.16
CA ASP A 730 19.20 0.21 -11.06
C ASP A 730 18.50 -0.19 -12.37
N ILE A 731 17.38 0.46 -12.71
CA ILE A 731 16.53 0.05 -13.84
C ILE A 731 16.86 0.88 -15.08
N ASN A 732 16.60 0.34 -16.28
CA ASN A 732 16.81 1.07 -17.54
C ASN A 732 15.57 1.91 -17.93
N LYS A 733 15.65 2.63 -19.06
CA LYS A 733 14.55 3.52 -19.52
C LYS A 733 13.31 2.71 -19.90
N GLU A 734 13.50 1.54 -20.49
CA GLU A 734 12.46 0.62 -20.96
C GLU A 734 11.71 -0.05 -19.80
N GLU A 735 12.38 -0.23 -18.66
CA GLU A 735 11.78 -0.63 -17.39
C GLU A 735 11.09 0.55 -16.69
N ALA A 736 11.71 1.72 -16.65
CA ALA A 736 11.15 2.92 -16.03
C ALA A 736 9.88 3.43 -16.73
N MET A 737 9.78 3.31 -18.07
CA MET A 737 8.57 3.65 -18.83
C MET A 737 7.32 2.90 -18.32
N LYS A 738 7.47 1.66 -17.84
CA LYS A 738 6.36 0.84 -17.31
C LYS A 738 5.74 1.40 -16.03
N TYR A 739 6.45 2.29 -15.34
CA TYR A 739 6.06 2.91 -14.08
C TYR A 739 5.59 4.36 -14.24
N THR A 740 5.39 4.82 -15.48
CA THR A 740 4.85 6.15 -15.80
C THR A 740 3.33 6.18 -15.66
N VAL A 741 2.72 7.36 -15.50
CA VAL A 741 1.27 7.51 -15.27
C VAL A 741 0.43 6.86 -16.39
N GLU A 742 0.91 6.93 -17.64
CA GLU A 742 0.29 6.31 -18.80
C GLU A 742 0.20 4.79 -18.69
N THR A 743 1.30 4.13 -18.30
CA THR A 743 1.41 2.66 -18.30
C THR A 743 1.03 2.00 -16.97
N PHE A 744 1.25 2.70 -15.84
CA PHE A 744 1.11 2.13 -14.50
C PHE A 744 -0.24 2.41 -13.83
N LEU A 745 -0.86 3.55 -14.16
CA LEU A 745 -2.19 3.91 -13.65
C LEU A 745 -3.28 3.82 -14.71
N GLU A 746 -2.93 3.47 -15.95
CA GLU A 746 -3.81 3.60 -17.13
C GLU A 746 -4.42 5.03 -17.19
N GLY A 747 -3.56 6.03 -16.99
CA GLY A 747 -3.91 7.34 -16.44
C GLY A 747 -4.71 8.30 -17.32
N THR A 748 -5.51 7.84 -18.28
CA THR A 748 -6.39 8.72 -19.07
C THR A 748 -7.36 9.50 -18.16
N TRP A 749 -7.91 8.81 -17.15
CA TRP A 749 -8.77 9.36 -16.10
C TRP A 749 -8.16 10.53 -15.32
N VAL A 750 -6.82 10.59 -15.19
CA VAL A 750 -6.11 11.71 -14.56
C VAL A 750 -6.25 12.96 -15.42
N LYS A 751 -6.01 12.83 -16.72
CA LYS A 751 -6.11 13.93 -17.70
C LYS A 751 -7.57 14.35 -17.92
N GLU A 752 -8.48 13.40 -18.00
CA GLU A 752 -9.94 13.63 -18.16
C GLU A 752 -10.54 14.39 -16.98
N ALA A 753 -9.99 14.20 -15.77
CA ALA A 753 -10.38 14.95 -14.59
C ALA A 753 -9.82 16.40 -14.55
N GLY A 754 -9.10 16.86 -15.58
CA GLY A 754 -8.50 18.20 -15.64
C GLY A 754 -7.22 18.35 -14.81
N ALA A 755 -6.63 17.25 -14.32
CA ALA A 755 -5.34 17.34 -13.63
C ALA A 755 -4.20 17.55 -14.63
N ASN A 756 -3.40 18.60 -14.42
CA ASN A 756 -2.07 18.72 -15.02
C ASN A 756 -1.28 17.41 -14.78
N VAL A 757 -0.75 16.78 -15.82
CA VAL A 757 -0.10 15.46 -15.71
C VAL A 757 0.97 15.25 -16.78
N ARG A 758 2.14 14.76 -16.37
CA ARG A 758 3.16 14.21 -17.28
C ARG A 758 2.89 12.71 -17.40
N MET A 759 2.44 12.28 -18.58
CA MET A 759 2.00 10.90 -18.82
C MET A 759 3.15 9.89 -18.85
N GLY A 760 4.26 10.22 -19.53
CA GLY A 760 5.47 9.38 -19.66
C GLY A 760 6.63 9.79 -18.73
N LEU A 761 7.85 9.40 -19.10
CA LEU A 761 9.08 9.93 -18.48
C LEU A 761 9.32 11.39 -18.90
N GLY A 762 9.99 12.16 -18.05
CA GLY A 762 10.56 13.46 -18.43
C GLY A 762 11.67 13.31 -19.48
N SER A 763 11.80 14.34 -20.32
CA SER A 763 12.81 14.54 -21.36
C SER A 763 14.23 14.62 -20.81
#